data_AF-A0AAV0N1N0-F1
#
_entry.id   AF-A0AAV0N1N0-F1
#
_cell.length_a   1.000
_cell.length_b   1.000
_cell.length_c   1.000
_cell.angle_alpha   90.00
_cell.angle_beta   90.00
_cell.angle_gamma   90.00
#
_symmetry.space_group_name_H-M   'P 1'
#
loop_
_entity.id
_entity.type
_entity.pdbx_description
1 polymer ?
#
loop_
_entity_poly.entity_id
_entity_poly.type
_entity_poly.pdbx_seq_one_letter_code
_entity_poly.pdbx_strand_id
1 'polypeptide(L)'
;VSPRVLRGDFLLLLLPLTSCHLPQKIWLLKLQRDMESSAGDYEVFLSFRGPDVRNGFADHLYTSLARAKIRTFMDEEELQKGEGIAPSLVRAIPESKIYIPILSERYASSKWCLLELAQMVDCWKQGKGHLILPIFYLVKPRDVRHQEGPYHQAFEQHAHKHSPQTVKEWKEALREVGQLKGWHVTESRGEGAIVDEVLSKVESHLRSMYALVTDELVGIDTPMEEVMKLLNLESSKERVIVGIHGMGGLGKTTLSKAVYNEICAQFDRCCYLEDAREVLAKSDGVVSLQNKVISTILEGDYHVQNASEGINMIKNRVCKHKLLLVVDDIDDKFEFNKILGKLGDFSSGSRFILTTRYTRILDFISDCRLYEPRELSRDLSLQLFSKHAFGMNNPPEEDAGISKEFVKVATGLPLALKVIGSLLYRRKRKFWEEKLKELQSIPSSENMLQERLKVSYTDLSHNEKQIFLDIACFFAGSHKDIPYYMWSGCDFYPESGITNLIHRSLLKLDERNQFWMHDLIKDLGRAIVREDVRNPYNRSRIWSTDDALDMLRIEEGSERVEVVRIDVKFSDDHDRLLTSKKFEKLSGLRYLEVRYGLMMGDFSQILPNLCCLRLYNCRSIPTNVNTKQLSVLDLEGSSVMDDWKGWSGIKATSKLKAINIANCLLTKSPDLSTCTSLEYINFMGSFTVDGQFSIGKFKNLETLILKGIDITTLIIGGGGIGKLRRLEEMQLMGTNLRELPAGMENLPSLETLSFGSAHCMEIPRLPASLKRLSISYSSRVPNLAELKELESLSYLWADNPWIPGDLWRLPNLKELTLRHSRFDGPLLQDDQDQEAAAALPTSLTRLLVESCPQLNELPSLVNLCNLTRLVLSGIGVSEIRGLGELRALETMELCRLENLNNLNGLENLLLLKTLTLRNAPLERLPSLANLTKLKDLEVWDCSNLVEIQGLGGIGRESLSRLKIGRCPNLADSDGLQLLVALEELLLYQQSFGGMQSLNLSGLVNGCTSIQQLPDLSELRNLKELHLSDCQSLIHLAGIERLESLQRLLLPRCRSITKLPNLSGLRNLETLDLQRCVELTEVEGVEGLESLRWLLLSECRSVTKLTNLSGLKNLETLHLSECVNLTEVEGVEGLESLTRLQLYNCRSITELGNLSGLEKLEELNIMGCTKLMEVNGLDELEKLRYLDMGRRMRVKYLAKSAAIYCLRLAGAAPVVGRLVSWGARS
;
A
#
# COMPACT_ATOMS: atom_id res chain seq x y z
N VAL A 1 -63.22 49.36 0.18
CA VAL A 1 -62.08 50.29 0.14
C VAL A 1 -61.42 50.21 1.51
N SER A 2 -60.14 49.79 1.58
CA SER A 2 -59.42 49.37 2.81
C SER A 2 -59.75 47.93 3.33
N PRO A 3 -58.96 47.34 4.26
CA PRO A 3 -57.98 46.26 4.07
C PRO A 3 -58.43 44.90 4.68
N ARG A 4 -57.84 43.76 4.29
CA ARG A 4 -58.08 42.38 4.82
C ARG A 4 -57.06 41.42 4.15
N VAL A 5 -56.39 40.43 4.76
CA VAL A 5 -56.90 39.20 5.43
C VAL A 5 -55.77 38.44 6.19
N LEU A 6 -56.06 38.02 7.45
CA LEU A 6 -55.64 36.88 8.33
C LEU A 6 -54.16 36.41 8.40
N ARG A 7 -53.46 36.32 9.56
CA ARG A 7 -53.61 35.68 10.92
C ARG A 7 -52.98 34.28 11.08
N GLY A 8 -52.15 34.15 12.13
CA GLY A 8 -51.74 32.92 12.89
C GLY A 8 -50.21 32.74 12.91
N ASP A 9 -49.40 33.06 13.94
CA ASP A 9 -49.52 33.09 15.41
C ASP A 9 -49.96 31.77 16.06
N PHE A 10 -49.08 31.16 16.87
CA PHE A 10 -49.36 30.96 18.29
C PHE A 10 -48.08 30.96 19.16
N LEU A 11 -48.08 31.90 20.11
CA LEU A 11 -47.23 32.07 21.29
C LEU A 11 -47.40 30.94 22.34
N LEU A 12 -46.41 30.80 23.23
CA LEU A 12 -46.53 31.01 24.71
C LEU A 12 -45.16 30.72 25.37
N LEU A 13 -44.38 31.70 25.90
CA LEU A 13 -44.50 32.47 27.16
C LEU A 13 -44.71 31.61 28.44
N LEU A 14 -43.64 31.45 29.25
CA LEU A 14 -43.49 31.90 30.67
C LEU A 14 -42.43 31.08 31.44
N LEU A 15 -41.39 31.78 31.94
CA LEU A 15 -40.60 31.45 33.16
C LEU A 15 -41.37 31.95 34.42
N PRO A 16 -41.02 31.66 35.70
CA PRO A 16 -39.82 30.99 36.26
C PRO A 16 -40.02 30.00 37.46
N LEU A 17 -38.94 29.24 37.77
CA LEU A 17 -38.43 28.78 39.09
C LEU A 17 -39.40 28.02 40.05
N THR A 18 -39.10 26.80 40.50
CA THR A 18 -38.09 26.57 41.56
C THR A 18 -37.79 25.07 41.79
N SER A 19 -36.51 24.84 42.13
CA SER A 19 -35.92 23.76 42.94
C SER A 19 -35.98 22.29 42.47
N CYS A 20 -34.81 21.85 42.01
CA CYS A 20 -34.05 20.68 42.47
C CYS A 20 -34.74 19.30 42.46
N HIS A 21 -34.54 18.54 41.37
CA HIS A 21 -33.80 17.27 41.35
C HIS A 21 -33.86 16.63 39.94
N LEU A 22 -32.76 15.98 39.53
CA LEU A 22 -32.43 15.36 38.22
C LEU A 22 -31.85 16.34 37.18
N PRO A 23 -30.60 16.10 36.72
CA PRO A 23 -30.43 15.14 35.62
C PRO A 23 -29.11 14.32 35.67
N GLN A 24 -29.20 13.03 35.99
CA GLN A 24 -28.20 12.03 35.58
C GLN A 24 -28.69 11.13 34.42
N LYS A 25 -29.96 11.28 33.98
CA LYS A 25 -30.57 10.40 32.97
C LYS A 25 -30.76 10.99 31.57
N ILE A 26 -30.51 12.29 31.37
CA ILE A 26 -30.61 12.93 30.03
C ILE A 26 -29.23 13.01 29.33
N TRP A 27 -28.14 12.85 30.09
CA TRP A 27 -26.77 12.82 29.54
C TRP A 27 -26.45 11.51 28.79
N LEU A 28 -27.18 10.41 29.03
CA LEU A 28 -26.92 9.11 28.42
C LEU A 28 -27.56 8.91 27.04
N LEU A 29 -28.62 9.65 26.71
CA LEU A 29 -29.35 9.46 25.45
C LEU A 29 -28.89 10.40 24.32
N LYS A 30 -28.07 11.42 24.62
CA LYS A 30 -27.52 12.34 23.62
C LYS A 30 -26.13 11.93 23.11
N LEU A 31 -25.40 11.10 23.86
CA LEU A 31 -24.08 10.56 23.51
C LEU A 31 -24.12 9.35 22.56
N GLN A 32 -25.29 8.76 22.34
CA GLN A 32 -25.42 7.53 21.55
C GLN A 32 -25.64 7.79 20.05
N ARG A 33 -25.76 9.06 19.62
CA ARG A 33 -26.08 9.42 18.24
C ARG A 33 -24.97 10.15 17.47
N ASP A 34 -23.89 10.53 18.16
CA ASP A 34 -22.72 11.19 17.57
C ASP A 34 -21.48 10.26 17.47
N MET A 35 -21.63 8.95 17.75
CA MET A 35 -20.52 7.96 17.76
C MET A 35 -20.60 6.91 16.63
N GLU A 36 -20.68 7.36 15.38
CA GLU A 36 -20.37 6.51 14.21
C GLU A 36 -19.47 7.27 13.23
N SER A 37 -18.19 7.40 13.57
CA SER A 37 -17.04 7.32 12.65
C SER A 37 -15.68 7.48 13.37
N SER A 38 -14.91 6.39 13.33
CA SER A 38 -13.49 6.16 13.69
C SER A 38 -12.99 6.54 15.10
N ALA A 39 -13.07 5.57 16.02
CA ALA A 39 -12.59 5.62 17.41
C ALA A 39 -11.27 4.85 17.63
N GLY A 40 -10.45 5.33 18.57
CA GLY A 40 -9.31 4.62 19.13
C GLY A 40 -9.76 3.59 20.18
N ASP A 41 -10.27 2.45 19.73
CA ASP A 41 -10.81 1.42 20.63
C ASP A 41 -9.71 0.49 21.18
N TYR A 42 -9.75 0.20 22.49
CA TYR A 42 -9.01 -0.91 23.10
C TYR A 42 -9.73 -2.22 22.80
N GLU A 43 -8.98 -3.28 22.52
CA GLU A 43 -9.51 -4.62 22.22
C GLU A 43 -9.64 -5.47 23.48
N VAL A 44 -8.68 -5.32 24.41
CA VAL A 44 -8.60 -6.09 25.66
C VAL A 44 -8.39 -5.13 26.85
N PHE A 45 -9.02 -5.39 27.99
CA PHE A 45 -8.78 -4.70 29.25
C PHE A 45 -8.33 -5.68 30.34
N LEU A 46 -7.17 -5.44 30.93
CA LEU A 46 -6.62 -6.23 32.03
C LEU A 46 -6.93 -5.56 33.37
N SER A 47 -7.62 -6.28 34.27
CA SER A 47 -7.81 -5.84 35.67
C SER A 47 -7.05 -6.76 36.61
N PHE A 48 -6.20 -6.20 37.46
CA PHE A 48 -5.31 -6.99 38.33
C PHE A 48 -4.86 -6.18 39.54
N ARG A 49 -4.34 -6.86 40.57
CA ARG A 49 -3.70 -6.19 41.70
C ARG A 49 -2.23 -5.95 41.39
N GLY A 50 -1.86 -4.69 41.18
CA GLY A 50 -0.49 -4.28 40.82
C GLY A 50 0.62 -4.98 41.64
N PRO A 51 0.63 -4.84 42.97
CA PRO A 51 1.66 -5.46 43.83
C PRO A 51 1.75 -6.99 43.80
N ASP A 52 0.74 -7.69 43.27
CA ASP A 52 0.70 -9.15 43.28
C ASP A 52 1.21 -9.76 41.97
N VAL A 53 0.85 -9.16 40.82
CA VAL A 53 1.04 -9.80 39.52
C VAL A 53 1.61 -8.89 38.43
N ARG A 54 1.81 -7.59 38.68
CA ARG A 54 2.25 -6.63 37.66
C ARG A 54 3.54 -7.08 36.98
N ASN A 55 4.60 -7.23 37.76
CA ASN A 55 5.94 -7.55 37.25
C ASN A 55 6.15 -9.07 37.00
N GLY A 56 5.06 -9.83 36.89
CA GLY A 56 5.09 -11.27 36.66
C GLY A 56 4.05 -11.65 35.61
N PHE A 57 3.08 -12.48 36.00
CA PHE A 57 2.08 -13.01 35.08
C PHE A 57 1.34 -11.96 34.24
N ALA A 58 0.97 -10.80 34.81
CA ALA A 58 0.24 -9.77 34.08
C ALA A 58 1.09 -9.11 32.96
N ASP A 59 2.36 -8.81 33.25
CA ASP A 59 3.32 -8.28 32.26
C ASP A 59 3.61 -9.29 31.15
N HIS A 60 3.79 -10.57 31.48
CA HIS A 60 3.97 -11.63 30.49
C HIS A 60 2.75 -11.76 29.56
N LEU A 61 1.53 -11.71 30.10
CA LEU A 61 0.31 -11.76 29.32
C LEU A 61 0.16 -10.52 28.42
N TYR A 62 0.39 -9.32 28.96
CA TYR A 62 0.32 -8.07 28.20
C TYR A 62 1.35 -7.99 27.09
N THR A 63 2.60 -8.38 27.37
CA THR A 63 3.67 -8.43 26.39
C THR A 63 3.31 -9.37 25.24
N SER A 64 2.71 -10.53 25.55
CA SER A 64 2.28 -11.51 24.56
C SER A 64 1.13 -10.99 23.69
N LEU A 65 0.11 -10.38 24.31
CA LEU A 65 -0.98 -9.69 23.59
C LEU A 65 -0.46 -8.55 22.70
N ALA A 66 0.47 -7.74 23.20
CA ALA A 66 1.07 -6.66 22.44
C ALA A 66 1.96 -7.16 21.29
N ARG A 67 2.64 -8.31 21.44
CA ARG A 67 3.42 -8.95 20.35
C ARG A 67 2.52 -9.42 19.22
N ALA A 68 1.33 -9.92 19.56
CA ALA A 68 0.27 -10.24 18.62
C ALA A 68 -0.46 -9.01 18.04
N LYS A 69 0.01 -7.78 18.33
CA LYS A 69 -0.58 -6.49 17.91
C LYS A 69 -2.03 -6.28 18.41
N ILE A 70 -2.40 -6.89 19.54
CA ILE A 70 -3.69 -6.70 20.18
C ILE A 70 -3.64 -5.48 21.10
N ARG A 71 -4.47 -4.47 20.85
CA ARG A 71 -4.57 -3.24 21.66
C ARG A 71 -5.13 -3.56 23.04
N THR A 72 -4.25 -3.70 24.02
CA THR A 72 -4.60 -4.07 25.39
C THR A 72 -4.42 -2.89 26.33
N PHE A 73 -5.41 -2.60 27.16
CA PHE A 73 -5.32 -1.65 28.26
C PHE A 73 -4.87 -2.37 29.54
N MET A 74 -3.85 -1.84 30.21
CA MET A 74 -3.34 -2.31 31.51
C MET A 74 -3.22 -1.09 32.43
N ASP A 75 -3.82 -1.13 33.63
CA ASP A 75 -3.77 -0.01 34.56
C ASP A 75 -2.38 0.15 35.24
N GLU A 76 -1.89 1.39 35.31
CA GLU A 76 -0.65 1.81 35.96
C GLU A 76 -0.95 2.51 37.31
N GLU A 77 -1.34 1.78 38.36
CA GLU A 77 -1.16 2.30 39.74
C GLU A 77 0.33 2.51 40.07
N GLU A 78 0.84 3.73 39.88
CA GLU A 78 0.95 4.73 40.96
C GLU A 78 0.56 6.09 40.38
N LEU A 79 -0.74 6.38 40.41
CA LEU A 79 -1.27 7.72 40.17
C LEU A 79 -0.54 8.73 41.07
N GLN A 80 0.09 9.73 40.46
CA GLN A 80 0.75 10.81 41.19
C GLN A 80 -0.20 11.43 42.23
N LYS A 81 0.29 11.63 43.46
CA LYS A 81 -0.45 12.32 44.52
C LYS A 81 -0.81 13.74 44.05
N GLY A 82 -2.05 13.95 43.59
CA GLY A 82 -2.54 15.28 43.21
C GLY A 82 -3.62 15.33 42.13
N GLU A 83 -3.82 14.27 41.33
CA GLU A 83 -4.83 14.27 40.25
C GLU A 83 -6.06 13.38 40.51
N GLY A 84 -7.19 13.77 39.91
CA GLY A 84 -8.47 13.06 40.01
C GLY A 84 -8.54 11.83 39.11
N ILE A 85 -8.77 10.67 39.72
CA ILE A 85 -8.84 9.35 39.07
C ILE A 85 -10.23 9.17 38.44
N ALA A 86 -10.41 9.39 37.13
CA ALA A 86 -11.67 9.01 36.47
C ALA A 86 -11.66 8.87 34.93
N PRO A 87 -11.10 9.77 34.10
CA PRO A 87 -11.56 9.85 32.70
C PRO A 87 -11.14 8.67 31.81
N SER A 88 -9.92 8.15 31.97
CA SER A 88 -9.37 7.07 31.12
C SER A 88 -9.97 5.70 31.45
N LEU A 89 -10.09 5.36 32.73
CA LEU A 89 -10.72 4.12 33.22
C LEU A 89 -12.22 4.07 32.89
N VAL A 90 -12.94 5.18 33.05
CA VAL A 90 -14.37 5.31 32.71
C VAL A 90 -14.63 5.15 31.21
N ARG A 91 -13.61 5.36 30.36
CA ARG A 91 -13.70 5.23 28.91
C ARG A 91 -13.20 3.87 28.41
N ALA A 92 -12.10 3.36 28.97
CA ALA A 92 -11.46 2.11 28.51
C ALA A 92 -12.31 0.86 28.80
N ILE A 93 -13.00 0.79 29.95
CA ILE A 93 -13.84 -0.38 30.27
C ILE A 93 -15.00 -0.50 29.28
N PRO A 94 -15.87 0.51 29.08
CA PRO A 94 -16.98 0.37 28.13
C PRO A 94 -16.56 0.16 26.66
N GLU A 95 -15.38 0.65 26.27
CA GLU A 95 -14.85 0.54 24.89
C GLU A 95 -14.16 -0.82 24.62
N SER A 96 -13.77 -1.56 25.66
CA SER A 96 -13.03 -2.82 25.49
C SER A 96 -13.93 -4.00 25.14
N LYS A 97 -13.48 -4.83 24.20
CA LYS A 97 -14.25 -6.00 23.71
C LYS A 97 -14.06 -7.23 24.59
N ILE A 98 -12.86 -7.40 25.15
CA ILE A 98 -12.50 -8.54 26.00
C ILE A 98 -11.98 -8.02 27.35
N TYR A 99 -12.43 -8.61 28.44
CA TYR A 99 -12.04 -8.28 29.81
C TYR A 99 -11.31 -9.46 30.46
N ILE A 100 -10.13 -9.24 31.01
CA ILE A 100 -9.34 -10.29 31.67
C ILE A 100 -9.03 -9.88 33.11
N PRO A 101 -9.87 -10.31 34.09
CA PRO A 101 -9.55 -10.14 35.51
C PRO A 101 -8.54 -11.19 35.97
N ILE A 102 -7.37 -10.75 36.43
CA ILE A 102 -6.33 -11.57 37.06
C ILE A 102 -6.52 -11.48 38.59
N LEU A 103 -7.23 -12.46 39.13
CA LEU A 103 -7.66 -12.53 40.52
C LEU A 103 -6.53 -13.15 41.36
N SER A 104 -5.92 -12.35 42.24
CA SER A 104 -4.86 -12.74 43.17
C SER A 104 -5.32 -12.67 44.63
N GLU A 105 -4.54 -13.20 45.57
CA GLU A 105 -4.91 -13.29 46.99
C GLU A 105 -5.35 -11.95 47.61
N ARG A 106 -4.68 -10.85 47.22
CA ARG A 106 -4.97 -9.49 47.72
C ARG A 106 -5.80 -8.65 46.75
N TYR A 107 -6.38 -9.23 45.70
CA TYR A 107 -7.18 -8.49 44.71
C TYR A 107 -8.33 -7.69 45.36
N ALA A 108 -9.12 -8.34 46.22
CA ALA A 108 -10.24 -7.68 46.91
C ALA A 108 -9.82 -6.65 47.97
N SER A 109 -8.54 -6.56 48.32
CA SER A 109 -8.07 -5.50 49.23
C SER A 109 -8.07 -4.12 48.54
N SER A 110 -7.97 -4.06 47.21
CA SER A 110 -8.02 -2.80 46.46
C SER A 110 -9.44 -2.41 46.09
N LYS A 111 -9.83 -1.18 46.48
CA LYS A 111 -11.09 -0.56 46.05
C LYS A 111 -11.18 -0.42 44.52
N TRP A 112 -10.07 -0.11 43.85
CA TRP A 112 -10.04 0.14 42.39
C TRP A 112 -10.29 -1.15 41.61
N CYS A 113 -9.58 -2.23 41.95
CA CYS A 113 -9.81 -3.54 41.33
C CYS A 113 -11.27 -4.00 41.49
N LEU A 114 -11.90 -3.77 42.66
CA LEU A 114 -13.31 -4.10 42.88
C LEU A 114 -14.28 -3.23 42.06
N LEU A 115 -13.96 -1.95 41.86
CA LEU A 115 -14.75 -1.05 41.02
C LEU A 115 -14.66 -1.42 39.54
N GLU A 116 -13.45 -1.68 39.03
CA GLU A 116 -13.22 -2.15 37.66
C GLU A 116 -13.99 -3.44 37.39
N LEU A 117 -13.84 -4.43 38.29
CA LEU A 117 -14.52 -5.72 38.17
C LEU A 117 -16.04 -5.56 38.12
N ALA A 118 -16.61 -4.69 38.97
CA ALA A 118 -18.04 -4.41 38.95
C ALA A 118 -18.48 -3.78 37.62
N GLN A 119 -17.73 -2.80 37.11
CA GLN A 119 -18.02 -2.19 35.80
C GLN A 119 -17.90 -3.20 34.64
N MET A 120 -16.87 -4.05 34.65
CA MET A 120 -16.70 -5.11 33.64
C MET A 120 -17.90 -6.06 33.63
N VAL A 121 -18.38 -6.47 34.81
CA VAL A 121 -19.57 -7.34 34.95
C VAL A 121 -20.83 -6.62 34.49
N ASP A 122 -20.99 -5.34 34.80
CA ASP A 122 -22.14 -4.55 34.33
C ASP A 122 -22.14 -4.40 32.80
N CYS A 123 -21.00 -4.07 32.18
CA CYS A 123 -20.85 -4.00 30.73
C CYS A 123 -21.12 -5.36 30.06
N TRP A 124 -20.63 -6.45 30.67
CA TRP A 124 -20.88 -7.80 30.20
C TRP A 124 -22.37 -8.19 30.27
N LYS A 125 -23.07 -7.85 31.36
CA LYS A 125 -24.52 -8.12 31.53
C LYS A 125 -25.41 -7.31 30.58
N GLN A 126 -24.93 -6.20 30.03
CA GLN A 126 -25.69 -5.35 29.08
C GLN A 126 -25.78 -5.92 27.65
N GLY A 127 -25.14 -7.05 27.34
CA GLY A 127 -25.43 -7.86 26.14
C GLY A 127 -24.78 -7.41 24.82
N LYS A 128 -23.70 -6.61 24.85
CA LYS A 128 -23.06 -6.04 23.64
C LYS A 128 -21.87 -6.85 23.06
N GLY A 129 -21.85 -8.16 23.25
CA GLY A 129 -20.78 -9.01 22.70
C GLY A 129 -19.42 -8.92 23.42
N HIS A 130 -19.39 -8.38 24.65
CA HIS A 130 -18.20 -8.39 25.49
C HIS A 130 -17.92 -9.79 26.05
N LEU A 131 -16.63 -10.13 26.24
CA LEU A 131 -16.20 -11.42 26.80
C LEU A 131 -15.39 -11.23 28.09
N ILE A 132 -15.73 -11.93 29.18
CA ILE A 132 -14.90 -11.99 30.39
C ILE A 132 -14.11 -13.31 30.43
N LEU A 133 -12.79 -13.21 30.58
CA LEU A 133 -11.83 -14.32 30.63
C LEU A 133 -11.07 -14.29 31.97
N PRO A 134 -11.58 -14.90 33.05
CA PRO A 134 -10.93 -14.82 34.36
C PRO A 134 -9.68 -15.69 34.46
N ILE A 135 -8.68 -15.17 35.16
CA ILE A 135 -7.46 -15.87 35.51
C ILE A 135 -7.37 -15.89 37.04
N PHE A 136 -7.34 -17.08 37.62
CA PHE A 136 -7.23 -17.30 39.06
C PHE A 136 -5.76 -17.56 39.39
N TYR A 137 -5.06 -16.51 39.82
CA TYR A 137 -3.61 -16.52 40.06
C TYR A 137 -3.28 -16.86 41.51
N LEU A 138 -2.78 -18.09 41.73
CA LEU A 138 -2.46 -18.62 43.06
C LEU A 138 -3.62 -18.54 44.08
N VAL A 139 -4.86 -18.50 43.59
CA VAL A 139 -6.09 -18.48 44.40
C VAL A 139 -7.09 -19.49 43.87
N LYS A 140 -7.87 -20.09 44.77
CA LYS A 140 -8.92 -21.03 44.37
C LYS A 140 -10.15 -20.24 43.90
N PRO A 141 -10.77 -20.60 42.76
CA PRO A 141 -12.01 -19.96 42.30
C PRO A 141 -13.14 -19.97 43.35
N ARG A 142 -13.19 -21.02 44.20
CA ARG A 142 -14.12 -21.13 45.33
C ARG A 142 -13.99 -19.96 46.31
N ASP A 143 -12.77 -19.60 46.67
CA ASP A 143 -12.48 -18.57 47.67
C ASP A 143 -12.89 -17.19 47.14
N VAL A 144 -12.70 -16.94 45.83
CA VAL A 144 -13.21 -15.75 45.12
C VAL A 144 -14.74 -15.73 45.08
N ARG A 145 -15.37 -16.87 44.73
CA ARG A 145 -16.83 -16.99 44.54
C ARG A 145 -17.61 -16.82 45.84
N HIS A 146 -17.11 -17.37 46.94
CA HIS A 146 -17.76 -17.30 48.26
C HIS A 146 -17.18 -16.22 49.17
N GLN A 147 -16.16 -15.50 48.71
CA GLN A 147 -15.42 -14.49 49.47
C GLN A 147 -14.94 -15.04 50.83
N GLU A 148 -14.32 -16.23 50.79
CA GLU A 148 -13.74 -16.93 51.95
C GLU A 148 -12.26 -16.55 52.12
N GLY A 149 -11.69 -16.72 53.33
CA GLY A 149 -10.26 -16.50 53.58
C GLY A 149 -9.82 -15.02 53.40
N PRO A 150 -8.76 -14.72 52.63
CA PRO A 150 -8.25 -13.35 52.44
C PRO A 150 -9.28 -12.37 51.88
N TYR A 151 -10.19 -12.85 51.03
CA TYR A 151 -11.28 -12.03 50.49
C TYR A 151 -12.31 -11.66 51.58
N HIS A 152 -12.57 -12.54 52.54
CA HIS A 152 -13.45 -12.25 53.68
C HIS A 152 -12.90 -11.08 54.50
N GLN A 153 -11.62 -11.18 54.87
CA GLN A 153 -10.91 -10.17 55.67
C GLN A 153 -10.86 -8.82 54.96
N ALA A 154 -10.64 -8.80 53.64
CA ALA A 154 -10.70 -7.58 52.85
C ALA A 154 -12.08 -6.90 52.90
N PHE A 155 -13.17 -7.68 52.85
CA PHE A 155 -14.53 -7.13 52.95
C PHE A 155 -14.93 -6.69 54.35
N GLU A 156 -14.39 -7.29 55.42
CA GLU A 156 -14.55 -6.75 56.78
C GLU A 156 -13.96 -5.33 56.87
N GLN A 157 -12.78 -5.11 56.27
CA GLN A 157 -12.15 -3.80 56.25
C GLN A 157 -12.92 -2.77 55.41
N HIS A 158 -13.44 -3.16 54.24
CA HIS A 158 -14.23 -2.28 53.38
C HIS A 158 -15.60 -1.94 53.98
N ALA A 159 -16.22 -2.85 54.74
CA ALA A 159 -17.50 -2.63 55.40
C ALA A 159 -17.47 -1.46 56.41
N HIS A 160 -16.29 -1.15 56.97
CA HIS A 160 -16.10 0.01 57.85
C HIS A 160 -15.90 1.34 57.11
N LYS A 161 -15.55 1.31 55.81
CA LYS A 161 -15.13 2.49 55.04
C LYS A 161 -16.10 2.88 53.91
N HIS A 162 -17.00 1.98 53.52
CA HIS A 162 -17.87 2.15 52.35
C HIS A 162 -19.32 1.77 52.64
N SER A 163 -20.24 2.23 51.79
CA SER A 163 -21.66 1.98 51.98
C SER A 163 -21.99 0.47 51.86
N PRO A 164 -22.97 -0.05 52.61
CA PRO A 164 -23.39 -1.46 52.52
C PRO A 164 -23.80 -1.86 51.09
N GLN A 165 -24.37 -0.92 50.32
CA GLN A 165 -24.79 -1.14 48.94
C GLN A 165 -23.59 -1.34 48.00
N THR A 166 -22.58 -0.48 48.08
CA THR A 166 -21.34 -0.60 47.29
C THR A 166 -20.59 -1.90 47.61
N VAL A 167 -20.51 -2.26 48.89
CA VAL A 167 -19.87 -3.52 49.32
C VAL A 167 -20.64 -4.74 48.79
N LYS A 168 -21.98 -4.66 48.73
CA LYS A 168 -22.82 -5.71 48.15
C LYS A 168 -22.57 -5.87 46.64
N GLU A 169 -22.49 -4.77 45.89
CA GLU A 169 -22.19 -4.77 44.44
C GLU A 169 -20.85 -5.45 44.14
N TRP A 170 -19.79 -5.11 44.89
CA TRP A 170 -18.47 -5.75 44.74
C TRP A 170 -18.48 -7.24 45.05
N LYS A 171 -19.19 -7.66 46.10
CA LYS A 171 -19.37 -9.08 46.43
C LYS A 171 -20.11 -9.83 45.32
N GLU A 172 -21.14 -9.21 44.73
CA GLU A 172 -21.89 -9.80 43.62
C GLU A 172 -21.02 -9.94 42.36
N ALA A 173 -20.23 -8.92 41.99
CA ALA A 173 -19.32 -8.98 40.84
C ALA A 173 -18.28 -10.12 40.96
N LEU A 174 -17.65 -10.26 42.13
CA LEU A 174 -16.72 -11.37 42.40
C LEU A 174 -17.42 -12.73 42.36
N ARG A 175 -18.66 -12.83 42.84
CA ARG A 175 -19.46 -14.05 42.77
C ARG A 175 -19.81 -14.44 41.34
N GLU A 176 -20.06 -13.47 40.45
CA GLU A 176 -20.32 -13.70 39.02
C GLU A 176 -19.05 -14.18 38.30
N VAL A 177 -17.95 -13.43 38.43
CA VAL A 177 -16.68 -13.79 37.78
C VAL A 177 -16.12 -15.11 38.32
N GLY A 178 -16.26 -15.38 39.63
CA GLY A 178 -15.86 -16.64 40.25
C GLY A 178 -16.69 -17.87 39.84
N GLN A 179 -17.80 -17.69 39.11
CA GLN A 179 -18.57 -18.78 38.50
C GLN A 179 -18.12 -19.13 37.08
N LEU A 180 -17.41 -18.21 36.41
CA LEU A 180 -16.95 -18.41 35.05
C LEU A 180 -15.79 -19.42 34.99
N LYS A 181 -15.76 -20.20 33.90
CA LYS A 181 -14.63 -21.09 33.63
C LYS A 181 -13.43 -20.25 33.17
N GLY A 182 -12.38 -20.24 33.97
CA GLY A 182 -11.14 -19.51 33.72
C GLY A 182 -9.90 -20.40 33.81
N TRP A 183 -8.73 -19.77 33.73
CA TRP A 183 -7.44 -20.46 33.90
C TRP A 183 -7.00 -20.39 35.36
N HIS A 184 -6.54 -21.51 35.90
CA HIS A 184 -6.01 -21.60 37.26
C HIS A 184 -4.48 -21.71 37.20
N VAL A 185 -3.80 -20.68 37.70
CA VAL A 185 -2.34 -20.64 37.79
C VAL A 185 -1.94 -21.24 39.13
N THR A 186 -1.21 -22.34 39.10
CA THR A 186 -0.71 -23.06 40.28
C THR A 186 0.80 -23.20 40.18
N GLU A 187 1.48 -23.41 41.32
CA GLU A 187 2.94 -23.61 41.37
C GLU A 187 3.45 -24.78 40.47
N SER A 188 2.57 -25.70 40.09
CA SER A 188 2.91 -26.89 39.28
C SER A 188 2.82 -26.70 37.76
N ARG A 189 2.25 -25.59 37.26
CA ARG A 189 2.01 -25.37 35.83
C ARG A 189 2.73 -24.09 35.38
N GLY A 190 3.53 -24.18 34.32
CA GLY A 190 4.31 -23.05 33.81
C GLY A 190 3.41 -21.90 33.31
N GLU A 191 3.69 -20.68 33.75
CA GLU A 191 2.92 -19.47 33.43
C GLU A 191 2.86 -19.19 31.93
N GLY A 192 3.96 -19.40 31.20
CA GLY A 192 4.04 -19.19 29.75
C GLY A 192 3.02 -19.99 28.96
N ALA A 193 2.78 -21.25 29.32
CA ALA A 193 1.78 -22.08 28.64
C ALA A 193 0.35 -21.55 28.84
N ILE A 194 0.05 -20.96 30.01
CA ILE A 194 -1.25 -20.34 30.27
C ILE A 194 -1.37 -19.03 29.48
N VAL A 195 -0.29 -18.24 29.40
CA VAL A 195 -0.24 -17.02 28.57
C VAL A 195 -0.50 -17.34 27.10
N ASP A 196 0.13 -18.38 26.55
CA ASP A 196 -0.10 -18.82 25.16
C ASP A 196 -1.55 -19.28 24.93
N GLU A 197 -2.13 -20.03 25.87
CA GLU A 197 -3.54 -20.45 25.83
C GLU A 197 -4.50 -19.25 25.84
N VAL A 198 -4.21 -18.23 26.67
CA VAL A 198 -5.02 -17.01 26.75
C VAL A 198 -4.85 -16.18 25.47
N LEU A 199 -3.62 -16.01 24.98
CA LEU A 199 -3.33 -15.28 23.74
C LEU A 199 -4.07 -15.88 22.55
N SER A 200 -3.97 -17.21 22.37
CA SER A 200 -4.68 -17.93 21.32
C SER A 200 -6.20 -17.72 21.40
N LYS A 201 -6.76 -17.71 22.62
CA LYS A 201 -8.19 -17.47 22.82
C LYS A 201 -8.60 -16.04 22.46
N VAL A 202 -7.77 -15.05 22.78
CA VAL A 202 -8.00 -13.64 22.44
C VAL A 202 -7.89 -13.42 20.92
N GLU A 203 -6.83 -13.91 20.28
CA GLU A 203 -6.64 -13.79 18.83
C GLU A 203 -7.79 -14.44 18.05
N SER A 204 -8.22 -15.63 18.46
CA SER A 204 -9.36 -16.31 17.84
C SER A 204 -10.64 -15.47 17.93
N HIS A 205 -10.88 -14.82 19.06
CA HIS A 205 -12.07 -13.98 19.27
C HIS A 205 -12.00 -12.65 18.50
N LEU A 206 -10.81 -12.05 18.38
CA LEU A 206 -10.61 -10.84 17.57
C LEU A 206 -10.70 -11.13 16.08
N ARG A 207 -10.13 -12.23 15.58
CA ARG A 207 -10.24 -12.64 14.17
C ARG A 207 -11.69 -12.84 13.75
N SER A 208 -12.56 -13.38 14.61
CA SER A 208 -14.00 -13.49 14.29
C SER A 208 -14.69 -12.12 14.24
N MET A 209 -14.14 -11.07 14.86
CA MET A 209 -14.67 -9.71 14.84
C MET A 209 -14.21 -8.86 13.65
N TYR A 210 -13.10 -9.23 12.97
CA TYR A 210 -12.53 -8.51 11.80
C TYR A 210 -12.76 -9.20 10.46
N ALA A 211 -13.83 -9.99 10.34
CA ALA A 211 -14.20 -10.70 9.13
C ALA A 211 -14.31 -9.77 7.89
N LEU A 212 -13.95 -10.26 6.71
CA LEU A 212 -14.17 -9.54 5.43
C LEU A 212 -15.63 -9.11 5.34
N VAL A 213 -15.88 -7.89 4.89
CA VAL A 213 -17.25 -7.39 4.64
C VAL A 213 -17.90 -8.28 3.59
N THR A 214 -18.87 -9.09 4.01
CA THR A 214 -19.70 -9.88 3.11
C THR A 214 -21.00 -9.15 2.85
N ASP A 215 -21.38 -9.04 1.57
CA ASP A 215 -22.76 -8.71 1.20
C ASP A 215 -23.72 -9.67 1.93
N GLU A 216 -24.97 -9.23 2.10
CA GLU A 216 -26.05 -9.99 2.74
C GLU A 216 -26.08 -11.48 2.34
N LEU A 217 -25.64 -12.34 3.26
CA LEU A 217 -25.49 -13.78 3.03
C LEU A 217 -26.85 -14.48 3.13
N VAL A 218 -27.20 -15.24 2.10
CA VAL A 218 -28.41 -16.07 2.08
C VAL A 218 -28.05 -17.44 1.52
N GLY A 219 -28.32 -18.50 2.29
CA GLY A 219 -28.19 -19.88 1.80
C GLY A 219 -26.76 -20.39 1.63
N ILE A 220 -25.79 -19.79 2.31
CA ILE A 220 -24.37 -20.07 2.09
C ILE A 220 -23.82 -21.18 2.99
N ASP A 221 -24.53 -21.55 4.06
CA ASP A 221 -24.06 -22.48 5.08
C ASP A 221 -23.71 -23.85 4.49
N THR A 222 -24.61 -24.45 3.69
CA THR A 222 -24.37 -25.76 3.07
C THR A 222 -23.24 -25.75 2.04
N PRO A 223 -23.19 -24.82 1.05
CA PRO A 223 -22.02 -24.70 0.17
C PRO A 223 -20.70 -24.50 0.91
N MET A 224 -20.73 -23.72 1.98
CA MET A 224 -19.56 -23.44 2.81
C MET A 224 -19.05 -24.73 3.49
N GLU A 225 -19.96 -25.53 4.08
CA GLU A 225 -19.62 -26.85 4.65
C GLU A 225 -19.05 -27.82 3.61
N GLU A 226 -19.60 -27.86 2.39
CA GLU A 226 -19.11 -28.71 1.31
C GLU A 226 -17.69 -28.32 0.87
N VAL A 227 -17.43 -27.02 0.69
CA VAL A 227 -16.07 -26.52 0.39
C VAL A 227 -15.11 -26.84 1.54
N MET A 228 -15.52 -26.66 2.80
CA MET A 228 -14.70 -27.01 3.96
C MET A 228 -14.36 -28.52 4.01
N LYS A 229 -15.30 -29.40 3.65
CA LYS A 229 -15.02 -30.84 3.50
C LYS A 229 -13.99 -31.11 2.40
N LEU A 230 -14.10 -30.45 1.25
CA LEU A 230 -13.12 -30.57 0.16
C LEU A 230 -11.74 -30.05 0.56
N LEU A 231 -11.68 -28.99 1.38
CA LEU A 231 -10.43 -28.50 1.95
C LEU A 231 -9.80 -29.50 2.92
N ASN A 232 -10.53 -30.50 3.44
CA ASN A 232 -9.99 -31.54 4.33
C ASN A 232 -9.19 -30.93 5.51
N LEU A 233 -9.83 -30.06 6.29
CA LEU A 233 -9.18 -29.29 7.35
C LEU A 233 -8.58 -30.18 8.47
N GLU A 234 -9.07 -31.42 8.61
CA GLU A 234 -8.59 -32.40 9.61
C GLU A 234 -7.19 -32.97 9.27
N SER A 235 -6.79 -32.97 7.99
CA SER A 235 -5.48 -33.50 7.56
C SER A 235 -4.40 -32.42 7.55
N SER A 236 -3.48 -32.46 8.51
CA SER A 236 -2.31 -31.57 8.55
C SER A 236 -1.18 -31.98 7.59
N LYS A 237 -1.30 -33.13 6.92
CA LYS A 237 -0.23 -33.72 6.09
C LYS A 237 -0.34 -33.41 4.59
N GLU A 238 -1.47 -32.88 4.14
CA GLU A 238 -1.73 -32.61 2.73
C GLU A 238 -1.75 -31.11 2.41
N ARG A 239 -1.43 -30.79 1.15
CA ARG A 239 -1.69 -29.48 0.53
C ARG A 239 -2.91 -29.64 -0.36
N VAL A 240 -3.89 -28.76 -0.22
CA VAL A 240 -5.14 -28.89 -0.97
C VAL A 240 -5.41 -27.60 -1.73
N ILE A 241 -5.68 -27.74 -3.02
CA ILE A 241 -6.25 -26.68 -3.85
C ILE A 241 -7.71 -27.04 -4.10
N VAL A 242 -8.61 -26.10 -3.80
CA VAL A 242 -10.01 -26.18 -4.20
C VAL A 242 -10.28 -25.12 -5.25
N GLY A 243 -10.70 -25.57 -6.44
CA GLY A 243 -11.15 -24.70 -7.52
C GLY A 243 -12.66 -24.57 -7.48
N ILE A 244 -13.16 -23.40 -7.08
CA ILE A 244 -14.58 -23.05 -7.14
C ILE A 244 -14.87 -22.52 -8.54
N HIS A 245 -15.60 -23.28 -9.35
CA HIS A 245 -15.94 -22.88 -10.71
C HIS A 245 -17.44 -22.82 -10.95
N GLY A 246 -17.83 -22.24 -12.09
CA GLY A 246 -19.22 -22.15 -12.51
C GLY A 246 -19.53 -20.78 -13.09
N MET A 247 -20.75 -20.61 -13.60
CA MET A 247 -21.19 -19.36 -14.20
C MET A 247 -21.00 -18.16 -13.26
N GLY A 248 -20.73 -16.97 -13.83
CA GLY A 248 -20.69 -15.74 -13.04
C GLY A 248 -21.99 -15.51 -12.26
N GLY A 249 -21.96 -14.73 -11.18
CA GLY A 249 -23.17 -14.38 -10.42
C GLY A 249 -23.78 -15.49 -9.54
N LEU A 250 -23.21 -16.70 -9.52
CA LEU A 250 -23.55 -17.80 -8.59
C LEU A 250 -23.13 -17.54 -7.13
N GLY A 251 -22.38 -16.46 -6.88
CA GLY A 251 -21.88 -16.15 -5.53
C GLY A 251 -20.55 -16.82 -5.18
N LYS A 252 -19.72 -17.21 -6.17
CA LYS A 252 -18.39 -17.79 -5.93
C LYS A 252 -17.51 -16.92 -5.02
N THR A 253 -17.37 -15.63 -5.36
CA THR A 253 -16.65 -14.64 -4.54
C THR A 253 -17.25 -14.51 -3.14
N THR A 254 -18.59 -14.55 -3.04
CA THR A 254 -19.27 -14.50 -1.74
C THR A 254 -18.97 -15.77 -0.91
N LEU A 255 -18.96 -16.94 -1.55
CA LEU A 255 -18.63 -18.23 -0.94
C LEU A 255 -17.17 -18.29 -0.51
N SER A 256 -16.23 -17.89 -1.36
CA SER A 256 -14.80 -17.87 -1.00
C SER A 256 -14.52 -16.89 0.15
N LYS A 257 -15.17 -15.72 0.18
CA LYS A 257 -15.09 -14.77 1.32
C LYS A 257 -15.67 -15.36 2.61
N ALA A 258 -16.84 -16.00 2.54
CA ALA A 258 -17.45 -16.65 3.71
C ALA A 258 -16.59 -17.80 4.24
N VAL A 259 -16.12 -18.69 3.37
CA VAL A 259 -15.19 -19.78 3.74
C VAL A 259 -13.91 -19.20 4.33
N TYR A 260 -13.32 -18.17 3.71
CA TYR A 260 -12.12 -17.51 4.23
C TYR A 260 -12.33 -16.98 5.64
N ASN A 261 -13.41 -16.22 5.87
CA ASN A 261 -13.74 -15.66 7.17
C ASN A 261 -13.93 -16.75 8.24
N GLU A 262 -14.52 -17.88 7.88
CA GLU A 262 -14.78 -18.99 8.79
C GLU A 262 -13.51 -19.75 9.20
N ILE A 263 -12.58 -19.96 8.26
CA ILE A 263 -11.43 -20.85 8.49
C ILE A 263 -10.10 -20.13 8.66
N CYS A 264 -9.98 -18.83 8.35
CA CYS A 264 -8.70 -18.11 8.41
C CYS A 264 -8.02 -18.20 9.77
N ALA A 265 -8.79 -18.26 10.86
CA ALA A 265 -8.24 -18.40 12.21
C ALA A 265 -7.47 -19.72 12.43
N GLN A 266 -7.65 -20.73 11.58
CA GLN A 266 -7.02 -22.06 11.68
C GLN A 266 -5.65 -22.17 10.97
N PHE A 267 -5.17 -21.06 10.39
CA PHE A 267 -3.92 -20.97 9.61
C PHE A 267 -2.96 -19.94 10.20
N ASP A 268 -1.66 -20.13 9.95
CA ASP A 268 -0.59 -19.27 10.48
C ASP A 268 -0.62 -17.90 9.81
N ARG A 269 -0.88 -17.89 8.50
CA ARG A 269 -1.02 -16.67 7.69
C ARG A 269 -2.11 -16.88 6.63
N CYS A 270 -2.84 -15.82 6.33
CA CYS A 270 -3.92 -15.82 5.36
C CYS A 270 -3.77 -14.64 4.39
N CYS A 271 -4.12 -14.82 3.12
CA CYS A 271 -4.14 -13.75 2.14
C CYS A 271 -5.30 -13.95 1.15
N TYR A 272 -6.05 -12.88 0.90
CA TYR A 272 -7.14 -12.84 -0.07
C TYR A 272 -6.77 -11.87 -1.20
N LEU A 273 -6.64 -12.39 -2.42
CA LEU A 273 -6.39 -11.60 -3.62
C LEU A 273 -7.71 -11.38 -4.38
N GLU A 274 -8.25 -10.17 -4.29
CA GLU A 274 -9.43 -9.75 -5.06
C GLU A 274 -9.08 -9.40 -6.52
N ASP A 275 -9.99 -9.73 -7.44
CA ASP A 275 -10.01 -9.35 -8.86
C ASP A 275 -8.69 -9.62 -9.62
N ALA A 276 -8.13 -10.83 -9.45
CA ALA A 276 -6.81 -11.18 -9.98
C ALA A 276 -6.72 -11.03 -11.51
N ARG A 277 -7.80 -11.35 -12.23
CA ARG A 277 -7.91 -11.16 -13.68
C ARG A 277 -7.71 -9.71 -14.12
N GLU A 278 -8.27 -8.73 -13.41
CA GLU A 278 -8.10 -7.32 -13.78
C GLU A 278 -6.67 -6.83 -13.54
N VAL A 279 -6.01 -7.31 -12.49
CA VAL A 279 -4.60 -7.02 -12.22
C VAL A 279 -3.71 -7.61 -13.31
N LEU A 280 -3.95 -8.86 -13.70
CA LEU A 280 -3.19 -9.56 -14.75
C LEU A 280 -3.39 -8.97 -16.15
N ALA A 281 -4.42 -8.18 -16.38
CA ALA A 281 -4.62 -7.50 -17.66
C ALA A 281 -3.64 -6.33 -17.89
N LYS A 282 -2.95 -5.85 -16.85
CA LYS A 282 -1.95 -4.76 -16.92
C LYS A 282 -0.59 -5.27 -17.39
N SER A 283 0.25 -4.37 -17.92
CA SER A 283 1.59 -4.71 -18.44
C SER A 283 2.56 -5.28 -17.38
N ASP A 284 2.35 -4.98 -16.09
CA ASP A 284 3.13 -5.43 -14.94
C ASP A 284 2.34 -6.37 -13.99
N GLY A 285 1.20 -6.89 -14.45
CA GLY A 285 0.19 -7.53 -13.60
C GLY A 285 0.69 -8.72 -12.76
N VAL A 286 1.61 -9.54 -13.31
CA VAL A 286 2.20 -10.68 -12.59
C VAL A 286 3.02 -10.22 -11.38
N VAL A 287 3.87 -9.21 -11.57
CA VAL A 287 4.73 -8.65 -10.51
C VAL A 287 3.87 -7.98 -9.44
N SER A 288 2.80 -7.29 -9.85
CA SER A 288 1.85 -6.66 -8.96
C SER A 288 1.16 -7.67 -8.02
N LEU A 289 0.69 -8.81 -8.54
CA LEU A 289 0.10 -9.87 -7.72
C LEU A 289 1.10 -10.51 -6.76
N GLN A 290 2.32 -10.79 -7.21
CA GLN A 290 3.37 -11.35 -6.35
C GLN A 290 3.70 -10.41 -5.18
N ASN A 291 3.88 -9.11 -5.45
CA ASN A 291 4.08 -8.10 -4.42
C ASN A 291 2.94 -8.08 -3.39
N LYS A 292 1.69 -8.26 -3.84
CA LYS A 292 0.53 -8.30 -2.95
C LYS A 292 0.54 -9.54 -2.04
N VAL A 293 0.87 -10.71 -2.58
CA VAL A 293 1.03 -11.95 -1.78
C VAL A 293 2.14 -11.80 -0.75
N ILE A 294 3.30 -11.33 -1.19
CA ILE A 294 4.51 -11.22 -0.36
C ILE A 294 4.29 -10.22 0.78
N SER A 295 3.85 -9.00 0.48
CA SER A 295 3.64 -7.96 1.49
C SER A 295 2.55 -8.35 2.50
N THR A 296 1.48 -9.02 2.06
CA THR A 296 0.39 -9.47 2.94
C THR A 296 0.83 -10.58 3.88
N ILE A 297 1.54 -11.60 3.38
CA ILE A 297 1.88 -12.80 4.18
C ILE A 297 3.09 -12.56 5.09
N LEU A 298 4.07 -11.78 4.63
CA LEU A 298 5.30 -11.52 5.37
C LEU A 298 5.22 -10.28 6.27
N GLU A 299 4.10 -9.54 6.24
CA GLU A 299 3.82 -8.37 7.07
C GLU A 299 4.96 -7.33 7.11
N GLY A 300 5.40 -6.87 5.92
CA GLY A 300 6.47 -5.87 5.76
C GLY A 300 6.48 -5.22 4.37
N ASP A 301 7.29 -4.15 4.21
CA ASP A 301 7.33 -3.30 3.00
C ASP A 301 8.26 -3.90 1.93
N TYR A 302 7.83 -5.04 1.37
CA TYR A 302 8.58 -5.78 0.35
C TYR A 302 8.12 -5.38 -1.06
N HIS A 303 9.07 -5.02 -1.92
CA HIS A 303 8.79 -4.70 -3.32
C HIS A 303 9.79 -5.41 -4.25
N VAL A 304 9.29 -6.34 -5.04
CA VAL A 304 10.04 -7.04 -6.09
C VAL A 304 9.94 -6.28 -7.41
N GLN A 305 11.06 -6.20 -8.14
CA GLN A 305 11.15 -5.43 -9.39
C GLN A 305 10.77 -6.26 -10.62
N ASN A 306 10.79 -7.59 -10.52
CA ASN A 306 10.45 -8.48 -11.61
C ASN A 306 9.84 -9.81 -11.12
N ALA A 307 9.23 -10.56 -12.06
CA ALA A 307 8.45 -11.76 -11.74
C ALA A 307 9.30 -12.90 -11.16
N SER A 308 10.58 -12.98 -11.54
CA SER A 308 11.49 -14.04 -11.10
C SER A 308 11.90 -13.83 -9.65
N GLU A 309 12.16 -12.58 -9.27
CA GLU A 309 12.44 -12.18 -7.88
C GLU A 309 11.24 -12.48 -6.98
N GLY A 310 10.01 -12.18 -7.44
CA GLY A 310 8.78 -12.47 -6.71
C GLY A 310 8.54 -13.97 -6.47
N ILE A 311 8.72 -14.82 -7.49
CA ILE A 311 8.64 -16.28 -7.31
C ILE A 311 9.66 -16.75 -6.28
N ASN A 312 10.89 -16.24 -6.33
CA ASN A 312 11.95 -16.66 -5.42
C ASN A 312 11.63 -16.28 -3.96
N MET A 313 11.09 -15.08 -3.75
CA MET A 313 10.60 -14.67 -2.43
C MET A 313 9.46 -15.53 -1.92
N ILE A 314 8.48 -15.84 -2.77
CA ILE A 314 7.35 -16.69 -2.39
C ILE A 314 7.85 -18.07 -1.98
N LYS A 315 8.68 -18.69 -2.83
CA LYS A 315 9.27 -20.02 -2.58
C LYS A 315 10.06 -20.06 -1.27
N ASN A 316 10.89 -19.06 -1.00
CA ASN A 316 11.85 -19.13 0.10
C ASN A 316 11.30 -18.64 1.45
N ARG A 317 10.26 -17.79 1.44
CA ARG A 317 9.73 -17.15 2.66
C ARG A 317 8.25 -17.41 2.89
N VAL A 318 7.41 -17.20 1.88
CA VAL A 318 5.94 -17.36 2.00
C VAL A 318 5.59 -18.82 2.25
N CYS A 319 6.16 -19.73 1.47
CA CYS A 319 5.89 -21.17 1.51
C CYS A 319 6.15 -21.86 2.87
N LYS A 320 6.93 -21.25 3.77
CA LYS A 320 7.30 -21.84 5.08
C LYS A 320 6.15 -21.85 6.10
N HIS A 321 5.12 -21.04 5.91
CA HIS A 321 3.99 -20.92 6.83
C HIS A 321 2.86 -21.88 6.44
N LYS A 322 2.00 -22.30 7.38
CA LYS A 322 0.73 -22.96 7.05
C LYS A 322 -0.25 -21.92 6.54
N LEU A 323 -0.43 -21.86 5.22
CA LEU A 323 -1.14 -20.78 4.54
C LEU A 323 -2.58 -21.11 4.19
N LEU A 324 -3.45 -20.10 4.29
CA LEU A 324 -4.70 -20.02 3.53
C LEU A 324 -4.60 -18.90 2.49
N LEU A 325 -4.56 -19.26 1.21
CA LEU A 325 -4.53 -18.29 0.11
C LEU A 325 -5.80 -18.39 -0.73
N VAL A 326 -6.49 -17.27 -0.93
CA VAL A 326 -7.60 -17.18 -1.87
C VAL A 326 -7.20 -16.30 -3.05
N VAL A 327 -7.38 -16.81 -4.27
CA VAL A 327 -7.21 -16.04 -5.50
C VAL A 327 -8.55 -15.98 -6.21
N ASP A 328 -9.16 -14.80 -6.20
CA ASP A 328 -10.49 -14.57 -6.71
C ASP A 328 -10.46 -14.07 -8.17
N ASP A 329 -11.40 -14.57 -8.96
CA ASP A 329 -11.63 -14.28 -10.38
C ASP A 329 -10.38 -14.44 -11.26
N ILE A 330 -10.00 -15.70 -11.56
CA ILE A 330 -8.88 -16.03 -12.47
C ILE A 330 -9.36 -16.36 -13.89
N ASP A 331 -8.56 -16.00 -14.91
CA ASP A 331 -8.76 -16.32 -16.34
C ASP A 331 -7.58 -17.11 -16.95
N ASP A 332 -7.55 -17.22 -18.28
CA ASP A 332 -6.54 -17.94 -19.06
C ASP A 332 -5.14 -17.31 -18.98
N LYS A 333 -5.02 -16.06 -18.51
CA LYS A 333 -3.72 -15.43 -18.25
C LYS A 333 -3.14 -15.84 -16.89
N PHE A 334 -3.96 -16.43 -16.01
CA PHE A 334 -3.49 -16.89 -14.71
C PHE A 334 -2.68 -18.17 -14.88
N GLU A 335 -1.40 -18.09 -14.53
CA GLU A 335 -0.51 -19.25 -14.48
C GLU A 335 -0.01 -19.43 -13.04
N PHE A 336 -0.54 -20.45 -12.35
CA PHE A 336 -0.25 -20.71 -10.93
C PHE A 336 1.26 -20.70 -10.64
N ASN A 337 2.05 -21.41 -11.45
CA ASN A 337 3.50 -21.51 -11.25
C ASN A 337 4.24 -20.20 -11.50
N LYS A 338 3.73 -19.31 -12.36
CA LYS A 338 4.33 -17.99 -12.59
C LYS A 338 4.03 -17.02 -11.45
N ILE A 339 2.89 -17.16 -10.77
CA ILE A 339 2.46 -16.23 -9.73
C ILE A 339 2.90 -16.71 -8.34
N LEU A 340 2.75 -18.00 -8.05
CA LEU A 340 2.93 -18.57 -6.71
C LEU A 340 4.09 -19.57 -6.62
N GLY A 341 4.68 -19.98 -7.75
CA GLY A 341 5.69 -21.05 -7.78
C GLY A 341 5.07 -22.45 -7.69
N LYS A 342 5.89 -23.46 -7.37
CA LYS A 342 5.44 -24.86 -7.36
C LYS A 342 4.64 -25.16 -6.09
N LEU A 343 3.48 -25.81 -6.24
CA LEU A 343 2.65 -26.21 -5.10
C LEU A 343 3.42 -27.04 -4.05
N GLY A 344 4.35 -27.87 -4.49
CA GLY A 344 5.17 -28.72 -3.60
C GLY A 344 6.07 -27.94 -2.63
N ASP A 345 6.38 -26.68 -2.93
CA ASP A 345 7.27 -25.86 -2.11
C ASP A 345 6.58 -25.38 -0.82
N PHE A 346 5.24 -25.29 -0.79
CA PHE A 346 4.46 -24.82 0.35
C PHE A 346 4.49 -25.79 1.55
N SER A 347 4.19 -25.34 2.76
CA SER A 347 4.11 -26.21 3.93
C SER A 347 2.93 -27.21 3.82
N SER A 348 3.11 -28.40 4.41
CA SER A 348 2.02 -29.35 4.58
C SER A 348 0.93 -28.75 5.47
N GLY A 349 -0.34 -28.89 5.09
CA GLY A 349 -1.45 -28.24 5.79
C GLY A 349 -1.87 -26.91 5.18
N SER A 350 -1.17 -26.39 4.16
CA SER A 350 -1.61 -25.19 3.41
C SER A 350 -2.83 -25.47 2.53
N ARG A 351 -3.67 -24.46 2.34
CA ARG A 351 -4.92 -24.49 1.57
C ARG A 351 -5.00 -23.34 0.58
N PHE A 352 -5.45 -23.66 -0.62
CA PHE A 352 -5.66 -22.69 -1.69
C PHE A 352 -7.09 -22.76 -2.18
N ILE A 353 -7.72 -21.60 -2.35
CA ILE A 353 -9.04 -21.48 -2.98
C ILE A 353 -8.88 -20.61 -4.22
N LEU A 354 -9.23 -21.16 -5.38
CA LEU A 354 -9.19 -20.45 -6.66
C LEU A 354 -10.62 -20.31 -7.16
N THR A 355 -11.06 -19.11 -7.52
CA THR A 355 -12.39 -18.93 -8.12
C THR A 355 -12.28 -18.60 -9.61
N THR A 356 -13.06 -19.27 -10.45
CA THR A 356 -13.05 -19.02 -11.90
C THR A 356 -14.39 -19.29 -12.56
N ARG A 357 -14.58 -18.78 -13.77
CA ARG A 357 -15.71 -19.10 -14.63
C ARG A 357 -15.45 -20.27 -15.56
N TYR A 358 -14.17 -20.57 -15.85
CA TYR A 358 -13.79 -21.55 -16.85
C TYR A 358 -13.08 -22.73 -16.21
N THR A 359 -13.77 -23.87 -16.16
CA THR A 359 -13.22 -25.11 -15.56
C THR A 359 -11.89 -25.53 -16.20
N ARG A 360 -11.70 -25.25 -17.50
CA ARG A 360 -10.46 -25.56 -18.24
C ARG A 360 -9.20 -24.98 -17.61
N ILE A 361 -9.28 -23.83 -16.93
CA ILE A 361 -8.11 -23.22 -16.27
C ILE A 361 -7.62 -24.12 -15.12
N LEU A 362 -8.56 -24.76 -14.42
CA LEU A 362 -8.28 -25.62 -13.27
C LEU A 362 -7.74 -26.98 -13.70
N ASP A 363 -8.06 -27.46 -14.91
CA ASP A 363 -7.54 -28.72 -15.46
C ASP A 363 -6.00 -28.72 -15.59
N PHE A 364 -5.40 -27.54 -15.75
CA PHE A 364 -3.94 -27.37 -15.83
C PHE A 364 -3.25 -27.27 -14.45
N ILE A 365 -4.02 -27.32 -13.36
CA ILE A 365 -3.52 -27.28 -11.99
C ILE A 365 -3.60 -28.69 -11.40
N SER A 366 -2.44 -29.32 -11.20
CA SER A 366 -2.32 -30.66 -10.62
C SER A 366 -2.97 -30.74 -9.24
N ASP A 367 -3.70 -31.82 -8.98
CA ASP A 367 -4.35 -32.14 -7.69
C ASP A 367 -5.42 -31.13 -7.21
N CYS A 368 -6.01 -30.36 -8.14
CA CYS A 368 -7.09 -29.42 -7.85
C CYS A 368 -8.45 -30.13 -7.65
N ARG A 369 -9.08 -29.94 -6.48
CA ARG A 369 -10.42 -30.45 -6.17
C ARG A 369 -11.47 -29.43 -6.63
N LEU A 370 -12.42 -29.86 -7.46
CA LEU A 370 -13.40 -28.96 -8.06
C LEU A 370 -14.66 -28.86 -7.21
N TYR A 371 -15.18 -27.64 -7.05
CA TYR A 371 -16.48 -27.36 -6.47
C TYR A 371 -17.29 -26.46 -7.41
N GLU A 372 -18.53 -26.86 -7.70
CA GLU A 372 -19.45 -26.06 -8.50
C GLU A 372 -20.65 -25.66 -7.63
N PRO A 373 -20.79 -24.36 -7.28
CA PRO A 373 -21.92 -23.89 -6.51
C PRO A 373 -23.23 -24.08 -7.28
N ARG A 374 -24.26 -24.53 -6.57
CA ARG A 374 -25.60 -24.70 -7.13
C ARG A 374 -26.41 -23.40 -7.05
N GLU A 375 -27.44 -23.32 -7.88
CA GLU A 375 -28.48 -22.29 -7.77
C GLU A 375 -29.18 -22.37 -6.40
N LEU A 376 -29.64 -21.22 -5.90
CA LEU A 376 -30.35 -21.14 -4.62
C LEU A 376 -31.67 -21.91 -4.67
N SER A 377 -32.03 -22.54 -3.54
CA SER A 377 -33.36 -23.16 -3.40
C SER A 377 -34.46 -22.10 -3.53
N ARG A 378 -35.71 -22.53 -3.78
CA ARG A 378 -36.83 -21.59 -3.96
C ARG A 378 -37.04 -20.67 -2.76
N ASP A 379 -36.90 -21.18 -1.55
CA ASP A 379 -37.14 -20.42 -0.33
C ASP A 379 -36.02 -19.39 -0.08
N LEU A 380 -34.76 -19.81 -0.28
CA LEU A 380 -33.59 -18.93 -0.18
C LEU A 380 -33.57 -17.87 -1.29
N SER A 381 -34.00 -18.26 -2.50
CA SER A 381 -34.16 -17.34 -3.62
C SER A 381 -35.22 -16.28 -3.35
N LEU A 382 -36.34 -16.68 -2.75
CA LEU A 382 -37.40 -15.75 -2.34
C LEU A 382 -36.90 -14.78 -1.28
N GLN A 383 -36.15 -15.26 -0.30
CA GLN A 383 -35.55 -14.41 0.72
C GLN A 383 -34.62 -13.36 0.13
N LEU A 384 -33.68 -13.78 -0.73
CA LEU A 384 -32.74 -12.86 -1.37
C LEU A 384 -33.45 -11.86 -2.28
N PHE A 385 -34.39 -12.32 -3.11
CA PHE A 385 -35.22 -11.45 -3.95
C PHE A 385 -35.99 -10.43 -3.11
N SER A 386 -36.66 -10.87 -2.05
CA SER A 386 -37.48 -10.01 -1.20
C SER A 386 -36.67 -8.93 -0.50
N LYS A 387 -35.43 -9.24 -0.15
CA LYS A 387 -34.53 -8.26 0.46
C LYS A 387 -34.23 -7.11 -0.49
N HIS A 388 -34.00 -7.40 -1.77
CA HIS A 388 -33.76 -6.39 -2.79
C HIS A 388 -35.02 -5.72 -3.34
N ALA A 389 -36.18 -6.40 -3.32
CA ALA A 389 -37.44 -5.87 -3.83
C ALA A 389 -38.27 -5.10 -2.79
N PHE A 390 -38.12 -5.41 -1.49
CA PHE A 390 -38.91 -4.83 -0.40
C PHE A 390 -38.07 -4.30 0.77
N GLY A 391 -36.78 -4.61 0.85
CA GLY A 391 -35.94 -4.30 2.02
C GLY A 391 -36.20 -5.20 3.24
N MET A 392 -36.84 -6.36 3.04
CA MET A 392 -37.24 -7.30 4.10
C MET A 392 -36.94 -8.75 3.69
N ASN A 393 -36.77 -9.64 4.67
CA ASN A 393 -36.44 -11.06 4.40
C ASN A 393 -37.58 -11.84 3.73
N ASN A 394 -38.82 -11.37 3.82
CA ASN A 394 -39.99 -12.02 3.23
C ASN A 394 -40.83 -10.97 2.50
N PRO A 395 -41.55 -11.37 1.43
CA PRO A 395 -42.47 -10.48 0.75
C PRO A 395 -43.71 -10.23 1.63
N PRO A 396 -44.38 -9.08 1.50
CA PRO A 396 -45.74 -8.89 2.02
C PRO A 396 -46.70 -9.99 1.52
N GLU A 397 -47.70 -10.37 2.31
CA GLU A 397 -48.61 -11.49 1.96
C GLU A 397 -49.28 -11.32 0.59
N GLU A 398 -49.70 -10.09 0.25
CA GLU A 398 -50.32 -9.73 -1.03
C GLU A 398 -49.35 -9.85 -2.23
N ASP A 399 -48.04 -9.76 -1.98
CA ASP A 399 -46.98 -9.84 -2.97
C ASP A 399 -46.24 -11.18 -2.98
N ALA A 400 -46.57 -12.09 -2.05
CA ALA A 400 -45.94 -13.40 -1.97
C ALA A 400 -46.16 -14.26 -3.23
N GLY A 401 -47.36 -14.19 -3.82
CA GLY A 401 -47.69 -14.92 -5.04
C GLY A 401 -46.85 -14.51 -6.24
N ILE A 402 -46.78 -13.21 -6.54
CA ILE A 402 -46.02 -12.68 -7.69
C ILE A 402 -44.51 -12.81 -7.47
N SER A 403 -44.03 -12.64 -6.23
CA SER A 403 -42.62 -12.78 -5.88
C SER A 403 -42.12 -14.20 -6.16
N LYS A 404 -42.92 -15.22 -5.87
CA LYS A 404 -42.60 -16.62 -6.20
C LYS A 404 -42.47 -16.86 -7.71
N GLU A 405 -43.23 -16.14 -8.54
CA GLU A 405 -43.11 -16.24 -10.00
C GLU A 405 -41.83 -15.58 -10.51
N PHE A 406 -41.43 -14.42 -9.97
CA PHE A 406 -40.14 -13.81 -10.29
C PHE A 406 -38.95 -14.68 -9.87
N VAL A 407 -39.04 -15.33 -8.71
CA VAL A 407 -38.03 -16.29 -8.25
C VAL A 407 -37.89 -17.47 -9.22
N LYS A 408 -39.01 -17.99 -9.76
CA LYS A 408 -38.97 -19.04 -10.80
C LYS A 408 -38.26 -18.55 -12.07
N VAL A 409 -38.50 -17.30 -12.46
CA VAL A 409 -37.83 -16.68 -13.60
C VAL A 409 -36.34 -16.49 -13.35
N ALA A 410 -35.91 -16.10 -12.15
CA ALA A 410 -34.48 -15.86 -11.90
C ALA A 410 -33.64 -17.16 -11.79
N THR A 411 -34.30 -18.34 -11.81
CA THR A 411 -33.68 -19.67 -11.71
C THR A 411 -32.65 -19.77 -10.59
N GLY A 412 -32.94 -19.18 -9.43
CA GLY A 412 -32.07 -19.27 -8.26
C GLY A 412 -30.67 -18.65 -8.38
N LEU A 413 -30.35 -17.91 -9.45
CA LEU A 413 -29.06 -17.23 -9.60
C LEU A 413 -29.02 -15.98 -8.71
N PRO A 414 -28.11 -15.90 -7.71
CA PRO A 414 -28.07 -14.78 -6.76
C PRO A 414 -28.01 -13.40 -7.42
N LEU A 415 -27.13 -13.20 -8.41
CA LEU A 415 -27.04 -11.91 -9.11
C LEU A 415 -28.34 -11.52 -9.83
N ALA A 416 -29.01 -12.48 -10.48
CA ALA A 416 -30.28 -12.21 -11.16
C ALA A 416 -31.38 -11.86 -10.16
N LEU A 417 -31.44 -12.55 -9.02
CA LEU A 417 -32.39 -12.25 -7.95
C LEU A 417 -32.17 -10.82 -7.39
N LYS A 418 -30.91 -10.42 -7.17
CA LYS A 418 -30.57 -9.05 -6.73
C LYS A 418 -30.99 -8.01 -7.77
N VAL A 419 -30.59 -8.19 -9.02
CA VAL A 419 -30.85 -7.23 -10.12
C VAL A 419 -32.35 -7.11 -10.43
N ILE A 420 -33.09 -8.22 -10.49
CA ILE A 420 -34.55 -8.21 -10.74
C ILE A 420 -35.28 -7.67 -9.51
N GLY A 421 -34.86 -8.03 -8.29
CA GLY A 421 -35.45 -7.48 -7.07
C GLY A 421 -35.30 -5.95 -7.00
N SER A 422 -34.09 -5.44 -7.22
CA SER A 422 -33.81 -4.00 -7.25
C SER A 422 -34.54 -3.26 -8.38
N LEU A 423 -34.79 -3.89 -9.53
CA LEU A 423 -35.61 -3.31 -10.61
C LEU A 423 -37.05 -2.99 -10.15
N LEU A 424 -37.58 -3.85 -9.28
CA LEU A 424 -38.97 -3.81 -8.81
C LEU A 424 -39.17 -2.98 -7.54
N TYR A 425 -38.08 -2.63 -6.86
CA TYR A 425 -38.09 -1.88 -5.60
C TYR A 425 -38.87 -0.56 -5.73
N ARG A 426 -39.83 -0.34 -4.81
CA ARG A 426 -40.75 0.81 -4.77
C ARG A 426 -41.60 1.03 -6.03
N ARG A 427 -41.80 0.01 -6.87
CA ARG A 427 -42.69 0.06 -8.05
C ARG A 427 -44.11 -0.40 -7.71
N LYS A 428 -45.08 0.04 -8.51
CA LYS A 428 -46.50 -0.35 -8.36
C LYS A 428 -46.72 -1.79 -8.88
N ARG A 429 -47.70 -2.49 -8.31
CA ARG A 429 -48.07 -3.87 -8.67
C ARG A 429 -48.28 -4.11 -10.16
N LYS A 430 -48.95 -3.19 -10.88
CA LYS A 430 -49.16 -3.31 -12.33
C LYS A 430 -47.83 -3.44 -13.11
N PHE A 431 -46.80 -2.71 -12.71
CA PHE A 431 -45.48 -2.78 -13.34
C PHE A 431 -44.83 -4.15 -13.13
N TRP A 432 -45.00 -4.74 -11.94
CA TRP A 432 -44.52 -6.08 -11.65
C TRP A 432 -45.19 -7.12 -12.57
N GLU A 433 -46.50 -7.03 -12.76
CA GLU A 433 -47.25 -7.96 -13.63
C GLU A 433 -46.83 -7.88 -15.10
N GLU A 434 -46.58 -6.67 -15.61
CA GLU A 434 -46.08 -6.46 -16.97
C GLU A 434 -44.67 -7.03 -17.14
N LYS A 435 -43.76 -6.77 -16.19
CA LYS A 435 -42.38 -7.26 -16.23
C LYS A 435 -42.28 -8.78 -16.08
N LEU A 436 -43.14 -9.36 -15.26
CA LEU A 436 -43.18 -10.81 -15.11
C LEU A 436 -43.59 -11.49 -16.43
N LYS A 437 -44.58 -10.94 -17.14
CA LYS A 437 -44.99 -11.45 -18.46
C LYS A 437 -43.87 -11.33 -19.49
N GLU A 438 -43.16 -10.21 -19.51
CA GLU A 438 -42.01 -10.00 -20.38
C GLU A 438 -40.90 -11.01 -20.10
N LEU A 439 -40.58 -11.26 -18.83
CA LEU A 439 -39.56 -12.24 -18.46
C LEU A 439 -39.98 -13.69 -18.74
N GLN A 440 -41.27 -14.01 -18.64
CA GLN A 440 -41.82 -15.34 -18.92
C GLN A 440 -41.90 -15.65 -20.42
N SER A 441 -41.93 -14.63 -21.29
CA SER A 441 -41.95 -14.83 -22.75
C SER A 441 -40.58 -15.11 -23.36
N ILE A 442 -39.49 -14.97 -22.59
CA ILE A 442 -38.12 -15.25 -23.02
C ILE A 442 -37.93 -16.76 -23.18
N PRO A 443 -37.60 -17.28 -24.39
CA PRO A 443 -37.42 -18.71 -24.62
C PRO A 443 -36.16 -19.25 -23.92
N SER A 444 -36.22 -20.52 -23.50
CA SER A 444 -35.09 -21.26 -22.92
C SER A 444 -34.02 -21.53 -23.98
N SER A 445 -33.03 -20.64 -24.09
CA SER A 445 -31.86 -20.74 -24.97
C SER A 445 -30.56 -20.72 -24.15
N GLU A 446 -29.40 -20.98 -24.79
CA GLU A 446 -28.08 -20.94 -24.13
C GLU A 446 -27.77 -19.58 -23.45
N ASN A 447 -28.37 -18.47 -23.92
CA ASN A 447 -28.16 -17.12 -23.39
C ASN A 447 -29.30 -16.62 -22.47
N MET A 448 -30.19 -17.51 -22.01
CA MET A 448 -31.40 -17.15 -21.26
C MET A 448 -31.14 -16.21 -20.06
N LEU A 449 -30.03 -16.40 -19.34
CA LEU A 449 -29.67 -15.56 -18.19
C LEU A 449 -29.23 -14.15 -18.59
N GLN A 450 -28.49 -14.02 -19.70
CA GLN A 450 -28.15 -12.71 -20.25
C GLN A 450 -29.42 -12.00 -20.72
N GLU A 451 -30.33 -12.70 -21.40
CA GLU A 451 -31.62 -12.13 -21.85
C GLU A 451 -32.53 -11.72 -20.68
N ARG A 452 -32.51 -12.44 -19.56
CA ARG A 452 -33.24 -12.05 -18.35
C ARG A 452 -32.62 -10.84 -17.65
N LEU A 453 -31.29 -10.77 -17.53
CA LEU A 453 -30.60 -9.59 -17.00
C LEU A 453 -30.75 -8.37 -17.92
N LYS A 454 -30.86 -8.60 -19.24
CA LYS A 454 -31.11 -7.58 -20.26
C LYS A 454 -32.41 -6.83 -20.01
N VAL A 455 -33.43 -7.43 -19.37
CA VAL A 455 -34.68 -6.74 -19.00
C VAL A 455 -34.41 -5.55 -18.06
N SER A 456 -33.46 -5.67 -17.12
CA SER A 456 -33.07 -4.55 -16.26
C SER A 456 -32.35 -3.44 -17.03
N TYR A 457 -31.67 -3.79 -18.12
CA TYR A 457 -31.08 -2.85 -19.07
C TYR A 457 -32.13 -2.24 -20.01
N THR A 458 -33.12 -2.99 -20.51
CA THR A 458 -34.17 -2.46 -21.41
C THR A 458 -35.00 -1.36 -20.73
N ASP A 459 -35.17 -1.46 -19.41
CA ASP A 459 -35.83 -0.46 -18.56
C ASP A 459 -35.00 0.75 -18.18
N LEU A 460 -33.73 0.82 -18.61
CA LEU A 460 -32.95 2.04 -18.53
C LEU A 460 -33.42 3.03 -19.59
N SER A 461 -33.45 4.30 -19.24
CA SER A 461 -33.57 5.39 -20.21
C SER A 461 -32.44 5.33 -21.23
N HIS A 462 -32.61 6.00 -22.38
CA HIS A 462 -31.58 6.01 -23.41
C HIS A 462 -30.21 6.44 -22.86
N ASN A 463 -30.17 7.52 -22.08
CA ASN A 463 -28.94 8.08 -21.53
C ASN A 463 -28.24 7.14 -20.54
N GLU A 464 -29.01 6.50 -19.65
CA GLU A 464 -28.50 5.50 -18.72
C GLU A 464 -27.92 4.27 -19.43
N LYS A 465 -28.54 3.84 -20.54
CA LYS A 465 -28.01 2.76 -21.39
C LYS A 465 -26.65 3.14 -21.97
N GLN A 466 -26.50 4.38 -22.45
CA GLN A 466 -25.23 4.84 -23.01
C GLN A 466 -24.12 4.85 -21.94
N ILE A 467 -24.40 5.39 -20.74
CA ILE A 467 -23.45 5.40 -19.61
C ILE A 467 -23.07 3.96 -19.23
N PHE A 468 -24.06 3.07 -19.10
CA PHE A 468 -23.84 1.66 -18.77
C PHE A 468 -22.90 0.96 -19.78
N LEU A 469 -23.17 1.12 -21.08
CA LEU A 469 -22.35 0.51 -22.13
C LEU A 469 -20.94 1.09 -22.18
N ASP A 470 -20.78 2.40 -21.95
CA ASP A 470 -19.48 3.06 -21.92
C ASP A 470 -18.62 2.55 -20.76
N ILE A 471 -19.22 2.40 -19.57
CA ILE A 471 -18.53 1.82 -18.40
C ILE A 471 -18.14 0.36 -18.68
N ALA A 472 -19.08 -0.46 -19.15
CA ALA A 472 -18.84 -1.87 -19.45
C ALA A 472 -17.71 -2.09 -20.48
N CYS A 473 -17.60 -1.19 -21.46
CA CYS A 473 -16.62 -1.31 -22.53
C CYS A 473 -15.26 -0.67 -22.16
N PHE A 474 -15.23 0.50 -21.52
CA PHE A 474 -14.02 1.33 -21.42
C PHE A 474 -13.64 1.81 -20.01
N PHE A 475 -14.61 2.03 -19.11
CA PHE A 475 -14.37 2.77 -17.86
C PHE A 475 -14.53 1.95 -16.57
N ALA A 476 -14.83 0.65 -16.64
CA ALA A 476 -14.69 -0.24 -15.48
C ALA A 476 -13.25 -0.15 -14.94
N GLY A 477 -13.10 0.13 -13.64
CA GLY A 477 -11.84 0.37 -12.94
C GLY A 477 -11.22 1.77 -13.13
N SER A 478 -11.91 2.70 -13.78
CA SER A 478 -11.42 4.08 -14.01
C SER A 478 -12.02 5.08 -13.02
N HIS A 479 -11.30 6.17 -12.74
CA HIS A 479 -11.82 7.31 -11.95
C HIS A 479 -12.97 8.00 -12.69
N LYS A 480 -13.94 8.55 -11.93
CA LYS A 480 -15.19 9.07 -12.49
C LYS A 480 -15.07 10.38 -13.29
N ASP A 481 -14.09 11.24 -13.01
CA ASP A 481 -14.10 12.66 -13.43
C ASP A 481 -14.18 12.88 -14.95
N ILE A 482 -13.22 12.37 -15.71
CA ILE A 482 -13.18 12.63 -17.16
C ILE A 482 -14.39 12.00 -17.89
N PRO A 483 -14.79 10.74 -17.60
CA PRO A 483 -16.04 10.19 -18.14
C PRO A 483 -17.28 11.00 -17.75
N TYR A 484 -17.31 11.53 -16.53
CA TYR A 484 -18.41 12.35 -16.04
C TYR A 484 -18.61 13.62 -16.90
N TYR A 485 -17.55 14.39 -17.17
CA TYR A 485 -17.63 15.57 -18.04
C TYR A 485 -18.01 15.23 -19.48
N MET A 486 -17.53 14.09 -20.01
CA MET A 486 -17.93 13.60 -21.32
C MET A 486 -19.44 13.35 -21.37
N TRP A 487 -19.99 12.54 -20.46
CA TRP A 487 -21.43 12.23 -20.42
C TRP A 487 -22.28 13.47 -20.17
N SER A 488 -21.81 14.37 -19.31
CA SER A 488 -22.43 15.67 -19.07
C SER A 488 -22.47 16.52 -20.36
N GLY A 489 -21.46 16.44 -21.23
CA GLY A 489 -21.44 17.10 -22.54
C GLY A 489 -22.29 16.43 -23.62
N CYS A 490 -22.51 15.12 -23.51
CA CYS A 490 -23.44 14.36 -24.36
C CYS A 490 -24.91 14.48 -23.90
N ASP A 491 -25.21 15.32 -22.90
CA ASP A 491 -26.53 15.43 -22.25
C ASP A 491 -27.06 14.10 -21.66
N PHE A 492 -26.16 13.26 -21.14
CA PHE A 492 -26.52 11.96 -20.55
C PHE A 492 -26.85 12.01 -19.04
N TYR A 493 -26.73 13.16 -18.39
CA TYR A 493 -27.06 13.36 -16.96
C TYR A 493 -26.35 12.36 -16.01
N PRO A 494 -25.00 12.38 -15.95
CA PRO A 494 -24.22 11.35 -15.27
C PRO A 494 -24.54 11.18 -13.78
N GLU A 495 -24.82 12.26 -13.04
CA GLU A 495 -25.19 12.20 -11.62
C GLU A 495 -26.39 11.25 -11.37
N SER A 496 -27.50 11.50 -12.08
CA SER A 496 -28.72 10.69 -11.99
C SER A 496 -28.50 9.29 -12.57
N GLY A 497 -27.79 9.21 -13.71
CA GLY A 497 -27.53 7.95 -14.39
C GLY A 497 -26.70 6.98 -13.55
N ILE A 498 -25.56 7.44 -13.02
CA ILE A 498 -24.67 6.64 -12.15
C ILE A 498 -25.42 6.22 -10.88
N THR A 499 -26.12 7.16 -10.23
CA THR A 499 -26.92 6.87 -9.02
C THR A 499 -27.97 5.78 -9.29
N ASN A 500 -28.70 5.85 -10.40
CA ASN A 500 -29.70 4.84 -10.75
C ASN A 500 -29.06 3.49 -11.11
N LEU A 501 -27.91 3.47 -11.80
CA LEU A 501 -27.18 2.24 -12.07
C LEU A 501 -26.71 1.56 -10.77
N ILE A 502 -26.27 2.35 -9.78
CA ILE A 502 -25.94 1.85 -8.44
C ILE A 502 -27.17 1.29 -7.73
N HIS A 503 -28.28 2.03 -7.70
CA HIS A 503 -29.53 1.56 -7.08
C HIS A 503 -30.08 0.28 -7.72
N ARG A 504 -29.88 0.08 -9.02
CA ARG A 504 -30.28 -1.14 -9.74
C ARG A 504 -29.28 -2.30 -9.58
N SER A 505 -28.26 -2.15 -8.74
CA SER A 505 -27.18 -3.13 -8.57
C SER A 505 -26.43 -3.46 -9.86
N LEU A 506 -26.40 -2.51 -10.82
CA LEU A 506 -25.67 -2.64 -12.09
C LEU A 506 -24.25 -2.07 -12.03
N LEU A 507 -23.96 -1.23 -11.02
CA LEU A 507 -22.70 -0.51 -10.83
C LEU A 507 -22.42 -0.31 -9.32
N LYS A 508 -21.16 -0.14 -8.93
CA LYS A 508 -20.74 0.37 -7.61
C LYS A 508 -19.61 1.40 -7.78
N LEU A 509 -19.37 2.25 -6.79
CA LEU A 509 -18.17 3.11 -6.68
C LEU A 509 -17.34 2.64 -5.48
N ASP A 510 -16.02 2.62 -5.62
CA ASP A 510 -15.10 2.31 -4.51
C ASP A 510 -14.75 3.56 -3.68
N GLU A 511 -13.95 3.38 -2.61
CA GLU A 511 -13.48 4.45 -1.73
C GLU A 511 -12.63 5.52 -2.46
N ARG A 512 -12.12 5.20 -3.65
CA ARG A 512 -11.33 6.09 -4.50
C ARG A 512 -12.14 6.68 -5.65
N ASN A 513 -13.48 6.62 -5.60
CA ASN A 513 -14.39 7.08 -6.65
C ASN A 513 -14.15 6.43 -8.03
N GLN A 514 -13.70 5.18 -8.07
CA GLN A 514 -13.57 4.38 -9.30
C GLN A 514 -14.81 3.53 -9.57
N PHE A 515 -15.13 3.34 -10.85
CA PHE A 515 -16.26 2.51 -11.26
C PHE A 515 -15.98 1.02 -11.09
N TRP A 516 -16.83 0.31 -10.35
CA TRP A 516 -16.81 -1.14 -10.24
C TRP A 516 -18.08 -1.76 -10.85
N MET A 517 -17.93 -2.73 -11.76
CA MET A 517 -19.06 -3.39 -12.44
C MET A 517 -18.83 -4.90 -12.49
N HIS A 518 -19.77 -5.67 -11.93
CA HIS A 518 -19.70 -7.14 -11.91
C HIS A 518 -19.58 -7.70 -13.33
N ASP A 519 -18.70 -8.68 -13.57
CA ASP A 519 -18.38 -8.99 -14.98
C ASP A 519 -19.50 -9.64 -15.78
N LEU A 520 -20.47 -10.33 -15.17
CA LEU A 520 -21.66 -10.73 -15.94
C LEU A 520 -22.41 -9.53 -16.52
N ILE A 521 -22.43 -8.41 -15.79
CA ILE A 521 -23.09 -7.18 -16.19
C ILE A 521 -22.22 -6.46 -17.25
N LYS A 522 -20.91 -6.46 -17.06
CA LYS A 522 -19.92 -6.00 -18.05
C LYS A 522 -20.01 -6.79 -19.36
N ASP A 523 -20.08 -8.13 -19.26
CA ASP A 523 -20.20 -9.06 -20.38
C ASP A 523 -21.55 -8.91 -21.07
N LEU A 524 -22.64 -8.71 -20.32
CA LEU A 524 -23.94 -8.34 -20.88
C LEU A 524 -23.84 -7.05 -21.70
N GLY A 525 -23.22 -5.99 -21.16
CA GLY A 525 -23.00 -4.74 -21.89
C GLY A 525 -22.22 -4.96 -23.19
N ARG A 526 -21.14 -5.73 -23.16
CA ARG A 526 -20.35 -6.08 -24.36
C ARG A 526 -21.11 -6.97 -25.33
N ALA A 527 -21.92 -7.90 -24.84
CA ALA A 527 -22.76 -8.78 -25.66
C ALA A 527 -23.84 -7.98 -26.39
N ILE A 528 -24.51 -7.04 -25.70
CA ILE A 528 -25.48 -6.11 -26.31
C ILE A 528 -24.85 -5.35 -27.48
N VAL A 529 -23.61 -4.88 -27.35
CA VAL A 529 -22.90 -4.21 -28.44
C VAL A 529 -22.52 -5.15 -29.59
N ARG A 530 -22.23 -6.44 -29.30
CA ARG A 530 -21.91 -7.46 -30.32
C ARG A 530 -23.14 -7.94 -31.09
N GLU A 531 -24.29 -8.03 -30.44
CA GLU A 531 -25.55 -8.46 -31.06
C GLU A 531 -26.07 -7.45 -32.09
N ASP A 532 -25.73 -6.17 -31.93
CA ASP A 532 -26.18 -5.09 -32.80
C ASP A 532 -25.61 -5.22 -34.23
N VAL A 533 -24.38 -5.74 -34.40
CA VAL A 533 -23.76 -5.96 -35.72
C VAL A 533 -22.72 -7.10 -35.72
N ARG A 534 -22.81 -8.03 -36.69
CA ARG A 534 -21.83 -9.14 -36.85
C ARG A 534 -20.42 -8.67 -37.19
N ASN A 535 -20.29 -7.62 -38.01
CA ASN A 535 -18.99 -7.02 -38.34
C ASN A 535 -18.50 -6.17 -37.15
N PRO A 536 -17.33 -6.47 -36.54
CA PRO A 536 -16.78 -5.71 -35.43
C PRO A 536 -16.63 -4.21 -35.71
N TYR A 537 -16.37 -3.83 -36.96
CA TYR A 537 -16.11 -2.45 -37.39
C TYR A 537 -17.35 -1.54 -37.42
N ASN A 538 -18.54 -2.13 -37.24
CA ASN A 538 -19.83 -1.42 -37.21
C ASN A 538 -20.48 -1.40 -35.83
N ARG A 539 -19.77 -1.89 -34.80
CA ARG A 539 -20.23 -1.84 -33.41
C ARG A 539 -20.18 -0.41 -32.89
N SER A 540 -21.14 -0.04 -32.04
CA SER A 540 -21.16 1.31 -31.47
C SER A 540 -20.00 1.60 -30.50
N ARG A 541 -19.40 0.57 -29.90
CA ARG A 541 -18.20 0.66 -29.05
C ARG A 541 -17.12 -0.27 -29.58
N ILE A 542 -15.92 0.25 -29.79
CA ILE A 542 -14.75 -0.54 -30.19
C ILE A 542 -13.69 -0.40 -29.10
N TRP A 543 -13.63 -1.39 -28.22
CA TRP A 543 -12.72 -1.41 -27.06
C TRP A 543 -11.46 -2.25 -27.28
N SER A 544 -11.40 -3.06 -28.35
CA SER A 544 -10.21 -3.79 -28.78
C SER A 544 -9.34 -2.87 -29.63
N THR A 545 -8.09 -2.69 -29.24
CA THR A 545 -7.15 -1.88 -30.01
C THR A 545 -6.87 -2.49 -31.38
N ASP A 546 -6.77 -3.82 -31.47
CA ASP A 546 -6.55 -4.52 -32.73
C ASP A 546 -7.76 -4.33 -33.67
N ASP A 547 -8.99 -4.48 -33.16
CA ASP A 547 -10.21 -4.23 -33.94
C ASP A 547 -10.27 -2.78 -34.45
N ALA A 548 -9.84 -1.82 -33.62
CA ALA A 548 -9.82 -0.40 -33.97
C ALA A 548 -8.76 -0.08 -35.04
N LEU A 549 -7.54 -0.62 -34.91
CA LEU A 549 -6.47 -0.43 -35.88
C LEU A 549 -6.81 -1.11 -37.22
N ASP A 550 -7.35 -2.33 -37.17
CA ASP A 550 -7.81 -3.04 -38.37
C ASP A 550 -8.90 -2.26 -39.08
N MET A 551 -9.93 -1.80 -38.36
CA MET A 551 -11.00 -0.95 -38.92
C MET A 551 -10.42 0.26 -39.66
N LEU A 552 -9.45 0.95 -39.06
CA LEU A 552 -8.82 2.14 -39.63
C LEU A 552 -7.89 1.80 -40.80
N ARG A 553 -7.30 0.60 -40.82
CA ARG A 553 -6.42 0.11 -41.90
C ARG A 553 -7.20 -0.26 -43.16
N ILE A 554 -8.35 -0.91 -42.99
CA ILE A 554 -9.21 -1.32 -44.11
C ILE A 554 -10.27 -0.27 -44.47
N GLU A 555 -10.35 0.82 -43.70
CA GLU A 555 -11.30 1.92 -43.88
C GLU A 555 -12.79 1.45 -43.89
N GLU A 556 -13.15 0.44 -43.09
CA GLU A 556 -14.51 -0.18 -43.07
C GLU A 556 -15.46 0.32 -41.95
N GLY A 557 -15.08 1.36 -41.19
CA GLY A 557 -15.94 1.94 -40.16
C GLY A 557 -17.22 2.62 -40.69
N SER A 558 -18.21 2.85 -39.82
CA SER A 558 -19.48 3.52 -40.17
C SER A 558 -19.95 4.55 -39.13
N GLU A 559 -21.03 5.26 -39.46
CA GLU A 559 -21.68 6.25 -38.58
C GLU A 559 -22.25 5.64 -37.28
N ARG A 560 -22.28 4.31 -37.15
CA ARG A 560 -22.72 3.63 -35.92
C ARG A 560 -21.68 3.65 -34.81
N VAL A 561 -20.40 3.81 -35.16
CA VAL A 561 -19.29 3.78 -34.21
C VAL A 561 -19.28 5.08 -33.40
N GLU A 562 -19.50 4.97 -32.09
CA GLU A 562 -19.62 6.12 -31.19
C GLU A 562 -18.41 6.31 -30.28
N VAL A 563 -17.76 5.23 -29.84
CA VAL A 563 -16.69 5.26 -28.84
C VAL A 563 -15.53 4.36 -29.27
N VAL A 564 -14.33 4.92 -29.38
CA VAL A 564 -13.12 4.21 -29.82
C VAL A 564 -11.95 4.54 -28.88
N ARG A 565 -11.18 3.52 -28.50
CA ARG A 565 -9.88 3.64 -27.80
C ARG A 565 -8.79 2.91 -28.57
N ILE A 566 -7.67 3.58 -28.79
CA ILE A 566 -6.50 3.06 -29.52
C ILE A 566 -5.26 3.22 -28.63
N ASP A 567 -4.56 2.12 -28.36
CA ASP A 567 -3.32 2.11 -27.57
C ASP A 567 -2.14 1.60 -28.42
N VAL A 568 -1.29 2.52 -28.88
CA VAL A 568 -0.21 2.17 -29.81
C VAL A 568 1.01 1.66 -29.04
N LYS A 569 1.34 0.38 -29.21
CA LYS A 569 2.50 -0.24 -28.54
C LYS A 569 3.84 0.29 -29.09
N PHE A 570 4.87 0.33 -28.23
CA PHE A 570 6.18 0.91 -28.58
C PHE A 570 6.96 0.14 -29.66
N SER A 571 6.60 -1.11 -29.97
CA SER A 571 7.34 -2.02 -30.86
C SER A 571 6.94 -1.99 -32.34
N ASP A 572 5.79 -1.42 -32.71
CA ASP A 572 5.26 -1.53 -34.08
C ASP A 572 5.34 -0.21 -34.84
N ASP A 573 6.27 -0.09 -35.78
CA ASP A 573 6.51 1.15 -36.54
C ASP A 573 5.48 1.41 -37.66
N HIS A 574 4.73 0.39 -38.12
CA HIS A 574 3.78 0.53 -39.23
C HIS A 574 2.38 1.06 -38.83
N ASP A 575 1.93 0.81 -37.60
CA ASP A 575 0.58 1.18 -37.12
C ASP A 575 0.52 2.52 -36.38
N ARG A 576 1.66 3.20 -36.26
CA ARG A 576 1.77 4.48 -35.56
C ARG A 576 1.05 5.64 -36.24
N LEU A 577 0.91 5.62 -37.57
CA LEU A 577 0.40 6.76 -38.35
C LEU A 577 -1.13 6.73 -38.54
N LEU A 578 -1.82 7.67 -37.89
CA LEU A 578 -3.28 7.83 -37.90
C LEU A 578 -3.67 9.13 -38.62
N THR A 579 -3.90 9.05 -39.92
CA THR A 579 -4.27 10.21 -40.75
C THR A 579 -5.77 10.51 -40.70
N SER A 580 -6.17 11.78 -40.81
CA SER A 580 -7.59 12.21 -40.85
C SER A 580 -8.47 11.42 -41.82
N LYS A 581 -7.95 11.05 -42.99
CA LYS A 581 -8.65 10.23 -44.00
C LYS A 581 -9.22 8.92 -43.43
N LYS A 582 -8.48 8.26 -42.53
CA LYS A 582 -8.89 6.99 -41.91
C LYS A 582 -10.14 7.13 -41.03
N PHE A 583 -10.47 8.36 -40.61
CA PHE A 583 -11.60 8.67 -39.74
C PHE A 583 -12.80 9.29 -40.49
N GLU A 584 -12.71 9.49 -41.81
CA GLU A 584 -13.75 10.18 -42.60
C GLU A 584 -15.13 9.52 -42.50
N LYS A 585 -15.19 8.18 -42.38
CA LYS A 585 -16.44 7.42 -42.32
C LYS A 585 -17.06 7.34 -40.90
N LEU A 586 -16.36 7.83 -39.87
CA LEU A 586 -16.77 7.71 -38.46
C LEU A 586 -17.56 8.94 -37.98
N SER A 587 -18.55 9.39 -38.75
CA SER A 587 -19.28 10.64 -38.47
C SER A 587 -20.08 10.61 -37.16
N GLY A 588 -20.45 9.42 -36.65
CA GLY A 588 -21.16 9.22 -35.38
C GLY A 588 -20.27 9.20 -34.13
N LEU A 589 -18.95 9.30 -34.28
CA LEU A 589 -18.02 9.19 -33.16
C LEU A 589 -18.18 10.35 -32.17
N ARG A 590 -18.47 10.02 -30.91
CA ARG A 590 -18.56 10.97 -29.78
C ARG A 590 -17.40 10.90 -28.80
N TYR A 591 -16.63 9.81 -28.80
CA TYR A 591 -15.44 9.65 -27.97
C TYR A 591 -14.31 9.01 -28.75
N LEU A 592 -13.15 9.66 -28.71
CA LEU A 592 -11.90 9.15 -29.27
C LEU A 592 -10.78 9.27 -28.23
N GLU A 593 -10.17 8.15 -27.88
CA GLU A 593 -8.93 8.10 -27.10
C GLU A 593 -7.81 7.46 -27.92
N VAL A 594 -6.68 8.15 -28.00
CA VAL A 594 -5.44 7.65 -28.63
C VAL A 594 -4.29 7.80 -27.65
N ARG A 595 -3.55 6.72 -27.39
CA ARG A 595 -2.37 6.71 -26.54
C ARG A 595 -1.13 6.40 -27.39
N TYR A 596 -0.08 7.20 -27.21
CA TYR A 596 1.23 7.00 -27.83
C TYR A 596 1.25 6.99 -29.37
N GLY A 597 0.19 7.49 -30.03
CA GLY A 597 0.03 7.49 -31.49
C GLY A 597 0.64 8.70 -32.21
N LEU A 598 0.66 8.64 -33.55
CA LEU A 598 1.02 9.74 -34.45
C LEU A 598 -0.22 10.18 -35.25
N MET A 599 -0.99 11.14 -34.72
CA MET A 599 -2.15 11.69 -35.43
C MET A 599 -1.74 12.83 -36.38
N MET A 600 -2.22 12.80 -37.63
CA MET A 600 -1.85 13.78 -38.67
C MET A 600 -3.05 14.14 -39.55
N GLY A 601 -3.07 15.38 -40.07
CA GLY A 601 -4.12 15.87 -40.97
C GLY A 601 -5.17 16.76 -40.29
N ASP A 602 -6.10 17.29 -41.09
CA ASP A 602 -7.13 18.23 -40.64
C ASP A 602 -8.42 17.47 -40.23
N PHE A 603 -8.83 17.61 -38.96
CA PHE A 603 -10.05 16.99 -38.44
C PHE A 603 -11.23 17.98 -38.30
N SER A 604 -11.12 19.22 -38.79
CA SER A 604 -12.17 20.26 -38.63
C SER A 604 -13.49 19.92 -39.31
N GLN A 605 -13.46 19.17 -40.42
CA GLN A 605 -14.65 18.81 -41.21
C GLN A 605 -15.13 17.36 -40.98
N ILE A 606 -14.39 16.57 -40.21
CA ILE A 606 -14.74 15.18 -39.88
C ILE A 606 -15.11 15.07 -38.39
N LEU A 607 -15.68 13.94 -37.98
CA LEU A 607 -16.13 13.68 -36.61
C LEU A 607 -17.04 14.80 -36.02
N PRO A 608 -18.15 15.17 -36.69
CA PRO A 608 -19.01 16.29 -36.28
C PRO A 608 -19.69 16.12 -34.91
N ASN A 609 -19.78 14.88 -34.41
CA ASN A 609 -20.43 14.53 -33.15
C ASN A 609 -19.43 14.30 -32.00
N LEU A 610 -18.14 14.59 -32.21
CA LEU A 610 -17.10 14.32 -31.21
C LEU A 610 -17.29 15.19 -29.96
N CYS A 611 -17.63 14.55 -28.84
CA CYS A 611 -17.79 15.18 -27.54
C CYS A 611 -16.51 15.13 -26.71
N CYS A 612 -15.71 14.06 -26.83
CA CYS A 612 -14.49 13.92 -26.07
C CYS A 612 -13.34 13.43 -26.95
N LEU A 613 -12.24 14.17 -26.92
CA LEU A 613 -10.98 13.83 -27.57
C LEU A 613 -9.89 13.72 -26.51
N ARG A 614 -9.26 12.54 -26.41
CA ARG A 614 -8.13 12.29 -25.52
C ARG A 614 -6.91 11.82 -26.32
N LEU A 615 -5.85 12.61 -26.31
CA LEU A 615 -4.57 12.31 -26.93
C LEU A 615 -3.50 12.27 -25.83
N TYR A 616 -3.14 11.06 -25.40
CA TYR A 616 -2.21 10.86 -24.30
C TYR A 616 -0.82 10.52 -24.82
N ASN A 617 0.19 11.31 -24.44
CA ASN A 617 1.58 11.13 -24.86
C ASN A 617 1.76 10.94 -26.37
N CYS A 618 0.95 11.64 -27.18
CA CYS A 618 1.01 11.55 -28.63
C CYS A 618 2.13 12.46 -29.16
N ARG A 619 3.04 11.91 -29.95
CA ARG A 619 4.18 12.67 -30.50
C ARG A 619 3.75 13.66 -31.59
N SER A 620 2.60 13.43 -32.22
CA SER A 620 1.95 14.38 -33.14
C SER A 620 0.45 14.43 -32.89
N ILE A 621 -0.13 15.60 -33.15
CA ILE A 621 -1.56 15.87 -32.99
C ILE A 621 -2.18 16.31 -34.34
N PRO A 622 -3.51 16.18 -34.50
CA PRO A 622 -4.22 16.72 -35.66
C PRO A 622 -3.90 18.21 -35.92
N THR A 623 -3.91 18.68 -37.17
CA THR A 623 -3.68 20.10 -37.49
C THR A 623 -4.82 21.00 -36.99
N ASN A 624 -6.05 20.49 -37.05
CA ASN A 624 -7.27 21.10 -36.55
C ASN A 624 -8.16 20.00 -35.98
N VAL A 625 -9.12 20.36 -35.12
CA VAL A 625 -10.13 19.45 -34.58
C VAL A 625 -11.52 20.04 -34.75
N ASN A 626 -12.52 19.16 -34.85
CA ASN A 626 -13.91 19.59 -34.86
C ASN A 626 -14.36 19.95 -33.44
N THR A 627 -14.84 21.18 -33.25
CA THR A 627 -15.20 21.71 -31.92
C THR A 627 -16.69 21.93 -31.73
N LYS A 628 -17.53 21.50 -32.69
CA LYS A 628 -18.99 21.73 -32.67
C LYS A 628 -19.69 21.12 -31.45
N GLN A 629 -19.31 19.90 -31.06
CA GLN A 629 -19.89 19.17 -29.91
C GLN A 629 -18.88 18.92 -28.78
N LEU A 630 -17.64 19.37 -28.93
CA LEU A 630 -16.54 19.01 -28.03
C LEU A 630 -16.75 19.58 -26.63
N SER A 631 -16.91 18.70 -25.65
CA SER A 631 -17.06 18.99 -24.22
C SER A 631 -15.79 18.69 -23.42
N VAL A 632 -14.96 17.73 -23.86
CA VAL A 632 -13.72 17.36 -23.19
C VAL A 632 -12.57 17.34 -24.19
N LEU A 633 -11.51 18.07 -23.89
CA LEU A 633 -10.25 18.03 -24.63
C LEU A 633 -9.12 17.67 -23.68
N ASP A 634 -8.52 16.51 -23.87
CA ASP A 634 -7.37 16.04 -23.09
C ASP A 634 -6.20 15.78 -24.03
N LEU A 635 -5.10 16.51 -23.85
CA LEU A 635 -3.90 16.46 -24.67
C LEU A 635 -2.66 16.14 -23.82
N GLU A 636 -2.84 15.56 -22.63
CA GLU A 636 -1.75 15.35 -21.67
C GLU A 636 -0.51 14.69 -22.28
N GLY A 637 0.65 15.34 -22.08
CA GLY A 637 1.96 14.89 -22.57
C GLY A 637 2.12 14.91 -24.09
N SER A 638 1.17 15.48 -24.84
CA SER A 638 1.22 15.53 -26.30
C SER A 638 1.95 16.77 -26.83
N SER A 639 2.53 16.66 -28.03
CA SER A 639 3.32 17.73 -28.66
C SER A 639 2.47 18.86 -29.27
N VAL A 640 1.73 19.60 -28.44
CA VAL A 640 0.92 20.77 -28.83
C VAL A 640 1.76 22.06 -28.81
N MET A 641 1.67 22.87 -29.88
CA MET A 641 2.37 24.16 -30.03
C MET A 641 1.40 25.35 -30.04
N ASP A 642 1.92 26.57 -29.84
CA ASP A 642 1.11 27.80 -29.70
C ASP A 642 0.31 28.16 -30.95
N ASP A 643 0.88 27.93 -32.12
CA ASP A 643 0.28 28.20 -33.42
C ASP A 643 -0.65 27.07 -33.89
N TRP A 644 -0.95 26.11 -33.01
CA TRP A 644 -1.86 25.04 -33.31
C TRP A 644 -3.21 25.59 -33.77
N LYS A 645 -3.56 25.34 -35.03
CA LYS A 645 -4.74 25.95 -35.67
C LYS A 645 -6.05 25.56 -34.97
N GLY A 646 -6.07 24.42 -34.28
CA GLY A 646 -7.19 23.95 -33.47
C GLY A 646 -7.66 24.95 -32.40
N TRP A 647 -6.79 25.82 -31.88
CA TRP A 647 -7.18 26.83 -30.89
C TRP A 647 -8.24 27.80 -31.38
N SER A 648 -8.25 28.12 -32.68
CA SER A 648 -9.26 28.99 -33.27
C SER A 648 -10.67 28.38 -33.18
N GLY A 649 -10.78 27.06 -33.38
CA GLY A 649 -12.02 26.31 -33.20
C GLY A 649 -12.43 26.19 -31.75
N ILE A 650 -11.47 26.00 -30.83
CA ILE A 650 -11.75 25.91 -29.38
C ILE A 650 -12.29 27.24 -28.85
N LYS A 651 -11.68 28.35 -29.26
CA LYS A 651 -12.18 29.70 -28.96
C LYS A 651 -13.57 29.97 -29.52
N ALA A 652 -14.01 29.27 -30.56
CA ALA A 652 -15.36 29.44 -31.10
C ALA A 652 -16.42 28.60 -30.36
N THR A 653 -16.04 27.60 -29.55
CA THR A 653 -17.00 26.70 -28.89
C THR A 653 -17.42 27.19 -27.51
N SER A 654 -18.70 27.00 -27.19
CA SER A 654 -19.31 27.28 -25.89
C SER A 654 -19.67 26.02 -25.11
N LYS A 655 -19.34 24.83 -25.63
CA LYS A 655 -19.70 23.53 -25.02
C LYS A 655 -18.59 22.87 -24.19
N LEU A 656 -17.36 23.39 -24.26
CA LEU A 656 -16.20 22.81 -23.59
C LEU A 656 -16.33 22.92 -22.06
N LYS A 657 -16.41 21.76 -21.38
CA LYS A 657 -16.51 21.62 -19.92
C LYS A 657 -15.18 21.25 -19.26
N ALA A 658 -14.36 20.43 -19.90
CA ALA A 658 -13.08 20.02 -19.34
C ALA A 658 -11.93 20.18 -20.35
N ILE A 659 -10.82 20.75 -19.89
CA ILE A 659 -9.58 20.82 -20.66
C ILE A 659 -8.39 20.34 -19.81
N ASN A 660 -7.63 19.39 -20.36
CA ASN A 660 -6.37 18.92 -19.79
C ASN A 660 -5.29 19.08 -20.86
N ILE A 661 -4.28 19.88 -20.58
CA ILE A 661 -3.10 20.09 -21.44
C ILE A 661 -1.82 19.98 -20.62
N ALA A 662 -1.86 19.19 -19.55
CA ALA A 662 -0.70 18.99 -18.69
C ALA A 662 0.50 18.45 -19.48
N ASN A 663 1.69 18.94 -19.16
CA ASN A 663 2.98 18.57 -19.76
C ASN A 663 3.03 18.78 -21.30
N CYS A 664 2.27 19.73 -21.83
CA CYS A 664 2.37 20.17 -23.24
C CYS A 664 3.47 21.22 -23.44
N LEU A 665 4.06 21.26 -24.64
CA LEU A 665 5.14 22.17 -25.05
C LEU A 665 4.68 23.57 -25.51
N LEU A 666 3.60 24.08 -24.94
CA LEU A 666 3.10 25.42 -25.24
C LEU A 666 4.09 26.47 -24.71
N THR A 667 4.09 27.68 -25.28
CA THR A 667 4.77 28.88 -24.75
C THR A 667 3.82 30.04 -24.50
N LYS A 668 2.52 29.90 -24.78
CA LYS A 668 1.45 30.88 -24.45
C LYS A 668 0.17 30.18 -24.03
N SER A 669 -0.64 30.85 -23.18
CA SER A 669 -1.96 30.35 -22.82
C SER A 669 -2.91 30.41 -24.03
N PRO A 670 -3.66 29.34 -24.34
CA PRO A 670 -4.69 29.40 -25.38
C PRO A 670 -5.80 30.38 -24.96
N ASP A 671 -6.36 31.11 -25.92
CA ASP A 671 -7.47 32.02 -25.66
C ASP A 671 -8.78 31.24 -25.48
N LEU A 672 -9.14 30.97 -24.22
CA LEU A 672 -10.37 30.28 -23.81
C LEU A 672 -11.46 31.26 -23.35
N SER A 673 -11.37 32.53 -23.72
CA SER A 673 -12.21 33.60 -23.15
C SER A 673 -13.71 33.48 -23.39
N THR A 674 -14.12 32.64 -24.35
CA THR A 674 -15.50 32.34 -24.75
C THR A 674 -16.03 31.03 -24.14
N CYS A 675 -15.15 30.19 -23.58
CA CYS A 675 -15.48 28.88 -23.01
C CYS A 675 -16.04 28.99 -21.58
N THR A 676 -17.18 29.67 -21.43
CA THR A 676 -17.77 29.98 -20.11
C THR A 676 -18.38 28.78 -19.37
N SER A 677 -18.52 27.63 -20.05
CA SER A 677 -19.02 26.37 -19.52
C SER A 677 -17.96 25.47 -18.87
N LEU A 678 -16.69 25.91 -18.84
CA LEU A 678 -15.60 25.16 -18.23
C LEU A 678 -15.85 24.90 -16.72
N GLU A 679 -15.71 23.64 -16.35
CA GLU A 679 -15.82 23.02 -15.02
C GLU A 679 -14.45 22.50 -14.55
N TYR A 680 -13.60 22.01 -15.46
CA TYR A 680 -12.28 21.46 -15.14
C TYR A 680 -11.17 22.03 -16.04
N ILE A 681 -10.09 22.52 -15.43
CA ILE A 681 -8.90 23.03 -16.14
C ILE A 681 -7.65 22.43 -15.51
N ASN A 682 -6.83 21.73 -16.30
CA ASN A 682 -5.51 21.24 -15.89
C ASN A 682 -4.42 21.58 -16.88
N PHE A 683 -3.56 22.52 -16.49
CA PHE A 683 -2.45 23.04 -17.29
C PHE A 683 -1.09 22.71 -16.63
N MET A 684 -1.03 21.71 -15.74
CA MET A 684 0.20 21.39 -14.99
C MET A 684 1.43 21.22 -15.88
N GLY A 685 2.54 21.87 -15.53
CA GLY A 685 3.83 21.70 -16.22
C GLY A 685 3.82 22.12 -17.69
N SER A 686 2.82 22.89 -18.11
CA SER A 686 2.69 23.40 -19.48
C SER A 686 2.93 24.91 -19.51
N PHE A 687 3.70 25.37 -20.51
CA PHE A 687 4.00 26.76 -20.89
C PHE A 687 4.47 27.79 -19.85
N THR A 688 5.09 28.85 -20.37
CA THR A 688 5.33 30.14 -19.70
C THR A 688 4.25 31.12 -20.16
N VAL A 689 3.52 31.79 -19.26
CA VAL A 689 2.50 32.79 -19.69
C VAL A 689 3.18 34.13 -19.88
N ASP A 690 2.57 35.07 -20.63
CA ASP A 690 2.87 36.51 -20.58
C ASP A 690 2.58 37.13 -19.17
N GLY A 691 2.69 36.34 -18.10
CA GLY A 691 2.46 36.71 -16.71
C GLY A 691 1.00 36.78 -16.26
N GLN A 692 -0.02 36.56 -17.11
CA GLN A 692 -1.42 36.77 -16.73
C GLN A 692 -2.36 35.64 -17.15
N PHE A 693 -3.19 35.13 -16.22
CA PHE A 693 -4.21 34.10 -16.53
C PHE A 693 -5.61 34.54 -16.06
N SER A 694 -6.59 34.53 -16.97
CA SER A 694 -7.96 35.00 -16.67
C SER A 694 -8.87 33.87 -16.20
N ILE A 695 -9.37 33.94 -14.97
CA ILE A 695 -10.29 32.93 -14.40
C ILE A 695 -11.73 33.43 -14.24
N GLY A 696 -11.95 34.75 -14.13
CA GLY A 696 -13.25 35.29 -13.72
C GLY A 696 -14.41 35.12 -14.72
N LYS A 697 -14.17 34.49 -15.88
CA LYS A 697 -15.20 34.15 -16.87
C LYS A 697 -15.77 32.72 -16.66
N PHE A 698 -15.07 31.85 -15.94
CA PHE A 698 -15.42 30.43 -15.77
C PHE A 698 -16.29 30.20 -14.54
N LYS A 699 -17.54 30.67 -14.55
CA LYS A 699 -18.43 30.65 -13.37
C LYS A 699 -18.76 29.24 -12.86
N ASN A 700 -18.61 28.22 -13.70
CA ASN A 700 -18.91 26.83 -13.38
C ASN A 700 -17.67 26.03 -12.94
N LEU A 701 -16.51 26.68 -12.82
CA LEU A 701 -15.25 26.01 -12.51
C LEU A 701 -15.30 25.32 -11.13
N GLU A 702 -14.99 24.03 -11.13
CA GLU A 702 -14.92 23.12 -9.98
C GLU A 702 -13.47 22.81 -9.62
N THR A 703 -12.62 22.58 -10.63
CA THR A 703 -11.20 22.24 -10.46
C THR A 703 -10.32 23.12 -11.34
N LEU A 704 -9.31 23.73 -10.72
CA LEU A 704 -8.28 24.53 -11.40
C LEU A 704 -6.88 24.07 -11.01
N ILE A 705 -6.11 23.56 -11.97
CA ILE A 705 -4.73 23.11 -11.77
C ILE A 705 -3.79 23.88 -12.70
N LEU A 706 -3.01 24.79 -12.12
CA LEU A 706 -2.01 25.64 -12.78
C LEU A 706 -0.61 25.45 -12.17
N LYS A 707 -0.27 24.20 -11.83
CA LYS A 707 0.99 23.87 -11.14
C LYS A 707 2.20 23.96 -12.07
N GLY A 708 3.27 24.63 -11.65
CA GLY A 708 4.53 24.72 -12.39
C GLY A 708 4.46 25.59 -13.65
N ILE A 709 3.60 26.62 -13.64
CA ILE A 709 3.39 27.56 -14.76
C ILE A 709 3.90 28.95 -14.37
N ASP A 710 4.60 29.64 -15.27
CA ASP A 710 5.07 31.02 -15.04
C ASP A 710 3.94 32.05 -15.19
N ILE A 711 3.08 32.18 -14.18
CA ILE A 711 2.02 33.21 -14.10
C ILE A 711 2.33 34.21 -12.98
N THR A 712 2.11 35.51 -13.23
CA THR A 712 2.34 36.61 -12.25
C THR A 712 1.05 37.20 -11.68
N THR A 713 -0.09 37.07 -12.39
CA THR A 713 -1.38 37.64 -11.96
C THR A 713 -2.54 36.75 -12.42
N LEU A 714 -3.49 36.50 -11.52
CA LEU A 714 -4.79 35.93 -11.86
C LEU A 714 -5.79 37.07 -12.13
N ILE A 715 -6.25 37.20 -13.37
CA ILE A 715 -7.23 38.21 -13.74
C ILE A 715 -8.63 37.71 -13.35
N ILE A 716 -9.19 38.39 -12.36
CA ILE A 716 -10.57 38.24 -11.96
C ILE A 716 -11.40 39.24 -12.78
N GLY A 717 -12.40 38.75 -13.52
CA GLY A 717 -13.35 39.63 -14.21
C GLY A 717 -14.13 40.53 -13.24
N GLY A 718 -14.89 41.49 -13.77
CA GLY A 718 -15.53 42.60 -13.03
C GLY A 718 -16.59 42.26 -11.95
N GLY A 719 -16.39 41.25 -11.11
CA GLY A 719 -17.15 41.09 -9.88
C GLY A 719 -16.59 40.06 -8.90
N GLY A 720 -15.27 39.94 -8.78
CA GLY A 720 -14.61 39.22 -7.70
C GLY A 720 -14.56 37.69 -7.85
N ILE A 721 -13.65 37.05 -7.11
CA ILE A 721 -13.43 35.60 -7.16
C ILE A 721 -14.60 34.80 -6.57
N GLY A 722 -15.35 35.38 -5.63
CA GLY A 722 -16.54 34.77 -5.00
C GLY A 722 -17.70 34.45 -5.95
N LYS A 723 -17.58 34.78 -7.25
CA LYS A 723 -18.49 34.25 -8.30
C LYS A 723 -18.23 32.78 -8.64
N LEU A 724 -17.04 32.26 -8.36
CA LEU A 724 -16.65 30.85 -8.59
C LEU A 724 -17.22 29.95 -7.49
N ARG A 725 -18.55 29.93 -7.33
CA ARG A 725 -19.24 29.28 -6.20
C ARG A 725 -19.10 27.75 -6.15
N ARG A 726 -18.68 27.13 -7.26
CA ARG A 726 -18.52 25.69 -7.39
C ARG A 726 -17.07 25.23 -7.24
N LEU A 727 -16.12 26.15 -7.08
CA LEU A 727 -14.71 25.80 -7.05
C LEU A 727 -14.39 25.03 -5.77
N GLU A 728 -14.00 23.78 -5.93
CA GLU A 728 -13.67 22.83 -4.85
C GLU A 728 -12.16 22.66 -4.69
N GLU A 729 -11.42 22.73 -5.80
CA GLU A 729 -9.98 22.54 -5.83
C GLU A 729 -9.27 23.62 -6.66
N MET A 730 -8.25 24.23 -6.04
CA MET A 730 -7.38 25.20 -6.69
C MET A 730 -5.92 24.87 -6.40
N GLN A 731 -5.15 24.53 -7.43
CA GLN A 731 -3.73 24.22 -7.34
C GLN A 731 -2.87 25.19 -8.17
N LEU A 732 -2.01 25.95 -7.50
CA LEU A 732 -1.21 27.06 -8.05
C LEU A 732 0.27 26.98 -7.64
N MET A 733 0.76 25.81 -7.20
CA MET A 733 2.15 25.68 -6.73
C MET A 733 3.15 25.86 -7.86
N GLY A 734 4.30 26.48 -7.55
CA GLY A 734 5.36 26.70 -8.55
C GLY A 734 4.97 27.74 -9.61
N THR A 735 4.22 28.76 -9.20
CA THR A 735 3.87 29.93 -10.02
C THR A 735 4.63 31.17 -9.54
N ASN A 736 4.68 32.23 -10.34
CA ASN A 736 5.31 33.52 -9.96
C ASN A 736 4.29 34.58 -9.53
N LEU A 737 3.15 34.15 -8.95
CA LEU A 737 2.03 35.02 -8.60
C LEU A 737 2.46 36.12 -7.62
N ARG A 738 2.11 37.37 -7.94
CA ARG A 738 2.40 38.55 -7.09
C ARG A 738 1.40 38.72 -5.94
N GLU A 739 0.17 38.25 -6.13
CA GLU A 739 -0.89 38.30 -5.13
C GLU A 739 -1.92 37.22 -5.42
N LEU A 740 -2.57 36.72 -4.37
CA LEU A 740 -3.76 35.90 -4.51
C LEU A 740 -5.00 36.79 -4.70
N PRO A 741 -6.00 36.34 -5.47
CA PRO A 741 -7.27 37.04 -5.67
C PRO A 741 -7.94 37.55 -4.39
N ALA A 742 -8.30 38.84 -4.31
CA ALA A 742 -9.10 39.33 -3.18
C ALA A 742 -10.50 38.66 -3.12
N GLY A 743 -11.00 38.39 -1.91
CA GLY A 743 -12.34 37.84 -1.67
C GLY A 743 -12.43 36.31 -1.66
N MET A 744 -11.32 35.58 -1.48
CA MET A 744 -11.29 34.11 -1.42
C MET A 744 -12.13 33.52 -0.28
N GLU A 745 -12.34 34.28 0.79
CA GLU A 745 -13.21 33.92 1.91
C GLU A 745 -14.67 33.66 1.48
N ASN A 746 -15.07 34.17 0.30
CA ASN A 746 -16.41 34.01 -0.26
C ASN A 746 -16.55 32.79 -1.19
N LEU A 747 -15.60 31.86 -1.18
CA LEU A 747 -15.67 30.59 -1.93
C LEU A 747 -16.24 29.48 -1.03
N PRO A 748 -17.55 29.15 -1.15
CA PRO A 748 -18.22 28.29 -0.16
C PRO A 748 -17.85 26.80 -0.26
N SER A 749 -17.30 26.38 -1.39
CA SER A 749 -17.03 24.96 -1.70
C SER A 749 -15.55 24.61 -1.74
N LEU A 750 -14.64 25.58 -1.56
CA LEU A 750 -13.21 25.32 -1.74
C LEU A 750 -12.68 24.48 -0.58
N GLU A 751 -12.31 23.23 -0.86
CA GLU A 751 -11.78 22.29 0.14
C GLU A 751 -10.26 22.14 0.05
N THR A 752 -9.69 22.27 -1.16
CA THR A 752 -8.25 22.11 -1.40
C THR A 752 -7.67 23.35 -2.05
N LEU A 753 -6.68 23.95 -1.39
CA LEU A 753 -5.92 25.06 -1.92
C LEU A 753 -4.43 24.76 -1.83
N SER A 754 -3.74 24.84 -2.96
CA SER A 754 -2.29 24.91 -2.96
C SER A 754 -1.81 26.11 -3.76
N PHE A 755 -0.82 26.83 -3.26
CA PHE A 755 -0.22 27.95 -3.97
C PHE A 755 1.24 28.11 -3.59
N GLY A 756 1.98 28.88 -4.37
CA GLY A 756 3.27 29.33 -3.91
C GLY A 756 4.06 30.16 -4.89
N SER A 757 4.62 31.26 -4.39
CA SER A 757 5.41 32.23 -5.11
C SER A 757 6.22 33.10 -4.15
N ALA A 758 7.51 33.31 -4.46
CA ALA A 758 8.40 34.24 -3.75
C ALA A 758 7.99 35.71 -3.88
N HIS A 759 7.09 36.01 -4.82
CA HIS A 759 6.62 37.36 -5.10
C HIS A 759 5.23 37.65 -4.52
N CYS A 760 4.60 36.68 -3.85
CA CYS A 760 3.25 36.86 -3.30
C CYS A 760 3.28 37.83 -2.12
N MET A 761 2.91 39.09 -2.37
CA MET A 761 2.99 40.17 -1.39
C MET A 761 1.84 40.16 -0.40
N GLU A 762 0.66 39.62 -0.68
CA GLU A 762 -0.44 39.54 0.30
C GLU A 762 -1.21 38.22 0.17
N ILE A 763 -1.63 37.66 1.31
CA ILE A 763 -2.50 36.47 1.37
C ILE A 763 -3.85 36.94 1.93
N PRO A 764 -4.95 36.83 1.15
CA PRO A 764 -6.29 37.23 1.59
C PRO A 764 -6.82 36.26 2.66
N ARG A 765 -7.97 36.60 3.24
CA ARG A 765 -8.70 35.65 4.09
C ARG A 765 -9.11 34.43 3.27
N LEU A 766 -8.88 33.24 3.83
CA LEU A 766 -9.17 31.97 3.20
C LEU A 766 -10.56 31.45 3.63
N PRO A 767 -11.22 30.60 2.81
CA PRO A 767 -12.55 30.09 3.12
C PRO A 767 -12.53 29.06 4.26
N ALA A 768 -13.54 29.11 5.14
CA ALA A 768 -13.65 28.19 6.28
C ALA A 768 -13.90 26.72 5.90
N SER A 769 -14.31 26.45 4.66
CA SER A 769 -14.51 25.10 4.10
C SER A 769 -13.21 24.34 3.82
N LEU A 770 -12.06 25.00 3.96
CA LEU A 770 -10.76 24.46 3.55
C LEU A 770 -10.31 23.31 4.45
N LYS A 771 -10.07 22.14 3.84
CA LYS A 771 -9.56 20.93 4.51
C LYS A 771 -8.06 20.74 4.29
N ARG A 772 -7.55 21.16 3.14
CA ARG A 772 -6.13 21.01 2.76
C ARG A 772 -5.54 22.31 2.27
N LEU A 773 -4.44 22.73 2.90
CA LEU A 773 -3.70 23.93 2.56
C LEU A 773 -2.22 23.61 2.35
N SER A 774 -1.70 23.93 1.16
CA SER A 774 -0.28 23.83 0.87
C SER A 774 0.27 25.14 0.32
N ILE A 775 1.28 25.67 0.98
CA ILE A 775 1.90 26.96 0.69
C ILE A 775 3.34 26.70 0.31
N SER A 776 3.81 27.30 -0.78
CA SER A 776 5.20 27.17 -1.20
C SER A 776 5.87 28.50 -1.54
N TYR A 777 7.18 28.61 -1.38
CA TYR A 777 7.96 29.82 -1.72
C TYR A 777 7.48 31.13 -1.09
N SER A 778 6.55 31.11 -0.12
CA SER A 778 5.96 32.32 0.47
C SER A 778 6.49 32.57 1.87
N SER A 779 6.86 33.81 2.18
CA SER A 779 7.25 34.26 3.53
C SER A 779 6.05 34.62 4.40
N ARG A 780 4.87 34.81 3.81
CA ARG A 780 3.65 35.20 4.53
C ARG A 780 2.80 33.98 4.86
N VAL A 781 2.04 34.09 5.94
CA VAL A 781 1.13 33.05 6.42
C VAL A 781 -0.30 33.60 6.48
N PRO A 782 -1.31 32.87 5.98
CA PRO A 782 -2.70 33.27 6.14
C PRO A 782 -3.12 33.26 7.61
N ASN A 783 -4.18 34.00 7.93
CA ASN A 783 -4.86 33.82 9.21
C ASN A 783 -5.48 32.42 9.27
N LEU A 784 -4.94 31.56 10.13
CA LEU A 784 -5.36 30.16 10.28
C LEU A 784 -6.53 30.00 11.26
N ALA A 785 -6.78 30.96 12.16
CA ALA A 785 -7.72 30.81 13.28
C ALA A 785 -9.17 30.50 12.86
N GLU A 786 -9.56 30.87 11.64
CA GLU A 786 -10.91 30.66 11.09
C GLU A 786 -11.07 29.29 10.37
N LEU A 787 -9.98 28.55 10.12
CA LEU A 787 -9.96 27.34 9.30
C LEU A 787 -10.18 26.05 10.12
N LYS A 788 -11.34 25.94 10.79
CA LYS A 788 -11.63 24.83 11.72
C LYS A 788 -11.70 23.44 11.08
N GLU A 789 -11.99 23.36 9.78
CA GLU A 789 -12.07 22.12 9.02
C GLU A 789 -10.70 21.65 8.48
N LEU A 790 -9.62 22.41 8.74
CA LEU A 790 -8.30 22.12 8.19
C LEU A 790 -7.71 20.84 8.79
N GLU A 791 -7.43 19.85 7.94
CA GLU A 791 -6.86 18.56 8.32
C GLU A 791 -5.37 18.45 8.00
N SER A 792 -4.90 19.16 6.95
CA SER A 792 -3.52 19.10 6.48
C SER A 792 -3.00 20.49 6.14
N LEU A 793 -1.83 20.82 6.70
CA LEU A 793 -1.11 22.07 6.45
C LEU A 793 0.33 21.79 6.03
N SER A 794 0.75 22.41 4.91
CA SER A 794 2.09 22.24 4.37
C SER A 794 2.73 23.58 3.99
N TYR A 795 3.98 23.79 4.39
CA TYR A 795 4.85 24.88 3.94
C TYR A 795 6.10 24.32 3.27
N LEU A 796 6.35 24.70 2.02
CA LEU A 796 7.49 24.20 1.25
C LEU A 796 8.31 25.36 0.68
N TRP A 797 9.63 25.38 0.82
CA TRP A 797 10.50 26.45 0.33
C TRP A 797 10.17 27.85 0.86
N ALA A 798 9.58 27.98 2.06
CA ALA A 798 9.17 29.27 2.62
C ALA A 798 10.36 30.05 3.21
N ASP A 799 10.38 31.37 3.10
CA ASP A 799 11.45 32.21 3.67
C ASP A 799 10.94 32.95 4.91
N ASN A 800 11.30 32.46 6.09
CA ASN A 800 10.81 32.91 7.39
C ASN A 800 9.26 32.95 7.48
N PRO A 801 8.58 31.79 7.33
CA PRO A 801 7.13 31.75 7.41
C PRO A 801 6.68 32.17 8.82
N TRP A 802 5.86 33.21 8.89
CA TRP A 802 5.23 33.67 10.12
C TRP A 802 4.18 32.66 10.62
N ILE A 803 4.58 31.53 11.23
CA ILE A 803 3.61 30.55 11.74
C ILE A 803 3.07 31.07 13.09
N PRO A 804 1.76 31.34 13.20
CA PRO A 804 1.19 31.93 14.41
C PRO A 804 1.21 30.92 15.57
N GLY A 805 1.49 31.41 16.78
CA GLY A 805 1.52 30.61 18.00
C GLY A 805 0.18 29.97 18.37
N ASP A 806 -0.93 30.36 17.74
CA ASP A 806 -2.27 29.83 17.99
C ASP A 806 -2.66 28.63 17.10
N LEU A 807 -1.69 28.00 16.42
CA LEU A 807 -1.90 26.80 15.61
C LEU A 807 -2.59 25.66 16.38
N TRP A 808 -2.38 25.58 17.69
CA TRP A 808 -3.07 24.63 18.59
C TRP A 808 -4.60 24.75 18.59
N ARG A 809 -5.17 25.88 18.12
CA ARG A 809 -6.62 26.11 18.05
C ARG A 809 -7.30 25.35 16.91
N LEU A 810 -6.55 24.74 15.99
CA LEU A 810 -7.09 23.96 14.89
C LEU A 810 -7.47 22.54 15.36
N PRO A 811 -8.76 22.23 15.53
CA PRO A 811 -9.18 20.98 16.19
C PRO A 811 -8.90 19.74 15.34
N ASN A 812 -8.90 19.88 14.02
CA ASN A 812 -8.87 18.76 13.07
C ASN A 812 -7.51 18.56 12.38
N LEU A 813 -6.47 19.34 12.73
CA LEU A 813 -5.18 19.29 12.05
C LEU A 813 -4.42 17.99 12.37
N LYS A 814 -4.34 17.09 11.40
CA LYS A 814 -3.70 15.76 11.52
C LYS A 814 -2.27 15.74 11.00
N GLU A 815 -1.95 16.59 10.04
CA GLU A 815 -0.64 16.60 9.36
C GLU A 815 -0.07 18.02 9.24
N LEU A 816 1.19 18.16 9.64
CA LEU A 816 1.98 19.39 9.49
C LEU A 816 3.30 19.05 8.79
N THR A 817 3.51 19.65 7.62
CA THR A 817 4.72 19.45 6.82
C THR A 817 5.45 20.77 6.57
N LEU A 818 6.74 20.82 6.87
CA LEU A 818 7.65 21.93 6.63
C LEU A 818 8.84 21.40 5.84
N ARG A 819 9.09 21.89 4.62
CA ARG A 819 10.26 21.45 3.84
C ARG A 819 10.99 22.61 3.20
N HIS A 820 12.32 22.60 3.20
CA HIS A 820 13.17 23.58 2.54
C HIS A 820 12.92 25.04 2.97
N SER A 821 12.44 25.26 4.20
CA SER A 821 12.04 26.58 4.68
C SER A 821 13.10 27.22 5.58
N ARG A 822 13.32 28.52 5.45
CA ARG A 822 14.20 29.33 6.31
C ARG A 822 13.42 29.89 7.50
N PHE A 823 14.05 30.06 8.66
CA PHE A 823 13.42 30.56 9.89
C PHE A 823 14.41 31.49 10.60
N ASP A 824 14.01 32.73 10.92
CA ASP A 824 14.82 33.65 11.71
C ASP A 824 14.33 33.69 13.17
N GLY A 825 14.09 32.53 13.78
CA GLY A 825 13.52 32.41 15.12
C GLY A 825 12.94 31.01 15.43
N PRO A 826 12.18 30.88 16.55
CA PRO A 826 11.45 29.66 16.88
C PRO A 826 10.38 29.35 15.83
N LEU A 827 9.96 28.08 15.76
CA LEU A 827 8.97 27.63 14.78
C LEU A 827 7.64 28.38 14.87
N LEU A 828 7.21 28.72 16.09
CA LEU A 828 5.99 29.44 16.41
C LEU A 828 6.36 30.82 16.98
N GLN A 829 5.74 31.90 16.53
CA GLN A 829 5.93 33.23 17.12
C GLN A 829 4.98 33.46 18.31
N ASP A 830 5.53 34.01 19.39
CA ASP A 830 4.76 34.49 20.54
C ASP A 830 4.01 35.79 20.18
N ASP A 831 2.68 35.76 20.24
CA ASP A 831 1.91 37.00 20.35
C ASP A 831 2.19 37.62 21.72
N GLN A 832 2.39 38.93 21.78
CA GLN A 832 2.77 39.67 23.01
C GLN A 832 1.71 39.64 24.14
N ASP A 833 0.65 38.85 24.00
CA ASP A 833 -0.45 38.76 24.95
C ASP A 833 -0.67 37.30 25.41
N GLN A 834 -0.26 37.05 26.66
CA GLN A 834 -0.62 35.91 27.53
C GLN A 834 0.17 34.61 27.37
N GLU A 835 0.52 34.03 28.52
CA GLU A 835 1.15 32.72 28.77
C GLU A 835 0.32 31.50 28.27
N ALA A 836 -0.34 31.60 27.10
CA ALA A 836 -0.91 30.46 26.40
C ALA A 836 0.16 29.88 25.46
N ALA A 837 0.98 28.99 26.04
CA ALA A 837 2.16 28.38 25.44
C ALA A 837 2.05 28.04 23.95
N ALA A 838 3.05 28.48 23.17
CA ALA A 838 3.31 28.08 21.79
C ALA A 838 3.34 26.54 21.64
N ALA A 839 2.19 25.94 21.38
CA ALA A 839 2.00 24.50 21.29
C ALA A 839 1.46 24.10 19.91
N LEU A 840 1.78 22.86 19.50
CA LEU A 840 1.19 22.22 18.34
C LEU A 840 -0.15 21.55 18.72
N PRO A 841 -1.10 21.41 17.77
CA PRO A 841 -2.41 20.82 18.05
C PRO A 841 -2.32 19.34 18.43
N THR A 842 -3.09 18.91 19.43
CA THR A 842 -3.06 17.54 19.96
C THR A 842 -3.65 16.49 19.00
N SER A 843 -4.38 16.92 17.97
CA SER A 843 -4.88 16.08 16.89
C SER A 843 -3.80 15.67 15.88
N LEU A 844 -2.57 16.21 16.00
CA LEU A 844 -1.49 15.94 15.06
C LEU A 844 -1.01 14.49 15.16
N THR A 845 -1.01 13.80 14.03
CA THR A 845 -0.54 12.41 13.89
C THR A 845 0.77 12.29 13.13
N ARG A 846 1.10 13.32 12.31
CA ARG A 846 2.30 13.37 11.47
C ARG A 846 2.94 14.76 11.52
N LEU A 847 4.23 14.78 11.84
CA LEU A 847 5.07 15.99 11.83
C LEU A 847 6.32 15.72 10.97
N LEU A 848 6.43 16.47 9.87
CA LEU A 848 7.58 16.40 8.96
C LEU A 848 8.26 17.77 8.89
N VAL A 849 9.53 17.84 9.24
CA VAL A 849 10.36 19.05 9.13
C VAL A 849 11.67 18.68 8.42
N GLU A 850 11.87 19.14 7.19
CA GLU A 850 13.02 18.77 6.37
C GLU A 850 13.73 19.97 5.76
N SER A 851 15.06 20.00 5.76
CA SER A 851 15.90 21.04 5.18
C SER A 851 15.54 22.46 5.66
N CYS A 852 15.40 22.65 6.97
CA CYS A 852 15.16 23.95 7.61
C CYS A 852 16.37 24.37 8.48
N PRO A 853 17.50 24.77 7.88
CA PRO A 853 18.81 24.78 8.55
C PRO A 853 18.95 25.81 9.68
N GLN A 854 18.20 26.92 9.65
CA GLN A 854 18.23 27.95 10.69
C GLN A 854 17.32 27.63 11.89
N LEU A 855 16.47 26.59 11.78
CA LEU A 855 15.56 26.20 12.84
C LEU A 855 16.35 25.45 13.92
N ASN A 856 16.70 26.17 14.99
CA ASN A 856 17.51 25.67 16.10
C ASN A 856 16.69 25.16 17.29
N GLU A 857 15.39 25.48 17.35
CA GLU A 857 14.49 25.04 18.41
C GLU A 857 13.13 24.63 17.85
N LEU A 858 12.58 23.52 18.34
CA LEU A 858 11.22 23.06 18.08
C LEU A 858 10.29 23.43 19.25
N PRO A 859 8.98 23.65 19.01
CA PRO A 859 8.00 23.75 20.09
C PRO A 859 7.99 22.48 20.93
N SER A 860 7.57 22.60 22.18
CA SER A 860 7.44 21.44 23.06
C SER A 860 6.48 20.41 22.47
N LEU A 861 6.93 19.16 22.35
CA LEU A 861 6.13 18.07 21.80
C LEU A 861 5.35 17.29 22.89
N VAL A 862 5.40 17.73 24.14
CA VAL A 862 4.82 17.05 25.33
C VAL A 862 3.34 16.68 25.15
N ASN A 863 2.55 17.52 24.47
CA ASN A 863 1.12 17.33 24.32
C ASN A 863 0.72 16.50 23.08
N LEU A 864 1.68 16.05 22.27
CA LEU A 864 1.42 15.36 21.00
C LEU A 864 1.34 13.83 21.16
N CYS A 865 0.49 13.36 22.07
CA CYS A 865 0.36 11.94 22.39
C CYS A 865 -0.20 11.09 21.24
N ASN A 866 -0.80 11.69 20.21
CA ASN A 866 -1.30 11.01 19.01
C ASN A 866 -0.28 10.95 17.85
N LEU A 867 0.93 11.50 18.05
CA LEU A 867 1.93 11.57 16.99
C LEU A 867 2.50 10.17 16.71
N THR A 868 2.27 9.68 15.49
CA THR A 868 2.72 8.34 15.06
C THR A 868 3.99 8.38 14.21
N ARG A 869 4.23 9.51 13.53
CA ARG A 869 5.40 9.70 12.66
C ARG A 869 6.05 11.06 12.88
N LEU A 870 7.34 11.04 13.16
CA LEU A 870 8.20 12.21 13.32
C LEU A 870 9.39 12.11 12.34
N VAL A 871 9.50 13.07 11.43
CA VAL A 871 10.63 13.18 10.50
C VAL A 871 11.29 14.54 10.69
N LEU A 872 12.56 14.54 11.10
CA LEU A 872 13.38 15.73 11.24
C LEU A 872 14.63 15.56 10.39
N SER A 873 14.81 16.42 9.39
CA SER A 873 15.95 16.34 8.48
C SER A 873 16.57 17.71 8.24
N GLY A 874 17.88 17.88 8.32
CA GLY A 874 18.57 19.12 7.93
C GLY A 874 18.12 20.35 8.73
N ILE A 875 17.97 20.21 10.05
CA ILE A 875 17.62 21.30 10.99
C ILE A 875 18.69 21.42 12.09
N GLY A 876 18.82 22.61 12.68
CA GLY A 876 19.87 22.95 13.64
C GLY A 876 19.53 22.65 15.11
N VAL A 877 18.55 21.79 15.38
CA VAL A 877 18.07 21.52 16.75
C VAL A 877 19.12 20.80 17.59
N SER A 878 19.28 21.25 18.83
CA SER A 878 20.18 20.63 19.81
C SER A 878 19.51 19.52 20.63
N GLU A 879 18.20 19.65 20.88
CA GLU A 879 17.39 18.69 21.63
C GLU A 879 15.96 18.61 21.08
N ILE A 880 15.27 17.50 21.37
CA ILE A 880 13.84 17.31 21.05
C ILE A 880 13.05 17.33 22.36
N ARG A 881 12.52 18.49 22.75
CA ARG A 881 11.79 18.64 24.01
C ARG A 881 10.48 17.85 24.01
N GLY A 882 10.28 17.04 25.05
CA GLY A 882 9.09 16.20 25.18
C GLY A 882 9.13 14.91 24.37
N LEU A 883 10.29 14.51 23.83
CA LEU A 883 10.46 13.26 23.08
C LEU A 883 9.86 12.06 23.82
N GLY A 884 10.17 11.90 25.11
CA GLY A 884 9.69 10.78 25.92
C GLY A 884 8.17 10.72 26.15
N GLU A 885 7.42 11.77 25.83
CA GLU A 885 5.96 11.82 25.96
C GLU A 885 5.22 11.36 24.69
N LEU A 886 5.94 11.12 23.58
CA LEU A 886 5.39 10.70 22.30
C LEU A 886 5.06 9.20 22.28
N ARG A 887 4.15 8.78 23.18
CA ARG A 887 3.86 7.35 23.46
C ARG A 887 3.26 6.59 22.26
N ALA A 888 2.65 7.28 21.30
CA ALA A 888 2.12 6.68 20.07
C ALA A 888 3.13 6.62 18.90
N LEU A 889 4.38 7.08 19.09
CA LEU A 889 5.34 7.22 18.00
C LEU A 889 5.81 5.83 17.51
N GLU A 890 5.54 5.55 16.24
CA GLU A 890 5.93 4.29 15.60
C GLU A 890 7.14 4.45 14.68
N THR A 891 7.34 5.64 14.10
CA THR A 891 8.42 5.94 13.16
C THR A 891 9.10 7.24 13.51
N MET A 892 10.42 7.17 13.71
CA MET A 892 11.28 8.33 13.93
C MET A 892 12.45 8.33 12.95
N GLU A 893 12.52 9.37 12.13
CA GLU A 893 13.57 9.56 11.12
C GLU A 893 14.31 10.88 11.39
N LEU A 894 15.58 10.78 11.79
CA LEU A 894 16.44 11.91 12.12
C LEU A 894 17.65 11.94 11.18
N CYS A 895 17.72 12.94 10.31
CA CYS A 895 18.73 13.02 9.26
C CYS A 895 19.44 14.39 9.27
N ARG A 896 20.78 14.44 9.18
CA ARG A 896 21.55 15.71 9.09
C ARG A 896 21.18 16.72 10.19
N LEU A 897 21.28 16.30 11.45
CA LEU A 897 21.00 17.16 12.61
C LEU A 897 22.31 17.60 13.26
N GLU A 898 22.97 18.61 12.69
CA GLU A 898 24.38 18.95 12.99
C GLU A 898 24.66 19.43 14.42
N ASN A 899 23.62 19.82 15.18
CA ASN A 899 23.75 20.29 16.56
C ASN A 899 23.15 19.32 17.59
N LEU A 900 22.51 18.23 17.15
CA LEU A 900 21.79 17.33 18.05
C LEU A 900 22.78 16.59 18.95
N ASN A 901 22.72 16.86 20.25
CA ASN A 901 23.69 16.34 21.21
C ASN A 901 23.18 15.16 22.05
N ASN A 902 21.86 14.99 22.19
CA ASN A 902 21.24 13.89 22.93
C ASN A 902 19.84 13.55 22.39
N LEU A 903 19.32 12.40 22.80
CA LEU A 903 17.96 11.94 22.51
C LEU A 903 17.24 11.53 23.81
N ASN A 904 17.29 12.38 24.83
CA ASN A 904 16.71 12.05 26.14
C ASN A 904 15.23 11.65 26.05
N GLY A 905 14.86 10.54 26.68
CA GLY A 905 13.51 9.99 26.64
C GLY A 905 13.25 9.07 25.44
N LEU A 906 14.23 8.81 24.58
CA LEU A 906 14.14 7.79 23.52
C LEU A 906 13.74 6.43 24.12
N GLU A 907 14.28 6.07 25.28
CA GLU A 907 14.00 4.83 26.02
C GLU A 907 12.52 4.66 26.43
N ASN A 908 11.72 5.73 26.37
CA ASN A 908 10.28 5.72 26.69
C ASN A 908 9.39 5.45 25.48
N LEU A 909 9.95 5.38 24.26
CA LEU A 909 9.19 5.22 23.02
C LEU A 909 8.83 3.75 22.73
N LEU A 910 8.01 3.16 23.60
CA LEU A 910 7.76 1.71 23.63
C LEU A 910 7.08 1.15 22.36
N LEU A 911 6.40 1.99 21.57
CA LEU A 911 5.76 1.60 20.30
C LEU A 911 6.64 1.84 19.07
N LEU A 912 7.86 2.36 19.24
CA LEU A 912 8.76 2.69 18.13
C LEU A 912 9.15 1.42 17.37
N LYS A 913 8.82 1.38 16.07
CA LYS A 913 9.10 0.27 15.14
C LYS A 913 10.31 0.56 14.27
N THR A 914 10.50 1.83 13.90
CA THR A 914 11.56 2.28 13.01
C THR A 914 12.31 3.46 13.62
N LEU A 915 13.62 3.32 13.75
CA LEU A 915 14.55 4.37 14.15
C LEU A 915 15.62 4.53 13.08
N THR A 916 15.63 5.69 12.43
CA THR A 916 16.65 6.05 11.45
C THR A 916 17.44 7.25 11.95
N LEU A 917 18.74 7.10 12.08
CA LEU A 917 19.70 8.14 12.44
C LEU A 917 20.72 8.27 11.32
N ARG A 918 20.76 9.41 10.64
CA ARG A 918 21.77 9.67 9.59
C ARG A 918 22.47 11.00 9.83
N ASN A 919 23.80 11.02 9.82
CA ASN A 919 24.59 12.25 9.99
C ASN A 919 24.15 13.07 11.23
N ALA A 920 24.12 12.41 12.39
CA ALA A 920 23.87 13.02 13.69
C ALA A 920 25.15 12.93 14.55
N PRO A 921 25.62 14.03 15.16
CA PRO A 921 26.89 14.09 15.89
C PRO A 921 26.78 13.54 17.31
N LEU A 922 25.87 12.59 17.54
CA LEU A 922 25.63 11.96 18.84
C LEU A 922 26.86 11.16 19.25
N GLU A 923 27.39 11.41 20.45
CA GLU A 923 28.48 10.60 21.02
C GLU A 923 27.98 9.24 21.51
N ARG A 924 26.75 9.20 22.04
CA ARG A 924 26.12 8.02 22.63
C ARG A 924 24.62 8.03 22.36
N LEU A 925 24.03 6.85 22.21
CA LEU A 925 22.59 6.68 22.24
C LEU A 925 22.09 6.27 23.63
N PRO A 926 20.93 6.78 24.08
CA PRO A 926 20.22 6.21 25.22
C PRO A 926 19.98 4.71 25.03
N SER A 927 19.80 3.99 26.15
CA SER A 927 19.62 2.54 26.11
C SER A 927 18.40 2.16 25.25
N LEU A 928 18.64 1.36 24.22
CA LEU A 928 17.59 0.86 23.35
C LEU A 928 16.86 -0.36 23.95
N ALA A 929 17.27 -0.84 25.14
CA ALA A 929 16.78 -2.10 25.71
C ALA A 929 15.25 -2.15 25.88
N ASN A 930 14.62 -1.01 26.19
CA ASN A 930 13.17 -0.91 26.38
C ASN A 930 12.38 -0.86 25.05
N LEU A 931 13.05 -0.65 23.92
CA LEU A 931 12.42 -0.51 22.59
C LEU A 931 12.11 -1.87 21.97
N THR A 932 11.34 -2.68 22.69
CA THR A 932 11.02 -4.07 22.33
C THR A 932 10.14 -4.21 21.08
N LYS A 933 9.62 -3.11 20.53
CA LYS A 933 8.89 -3.08 19.24
C LYS A 933 9.77 -2.66 18.06
N LEU A 934 11.02 -2.26 18.32
CA LEU A 934 11.94 -1.80 17.28
C LEU A 934 12.30 -2.96 16.36
N LYS A 935 11.89 -2.83 15.10
CA LYS A 935 12.14 -3.79 14.02
C LYS A 935 13.26 -3.37 13.09
N ASP A 936 13.40 -2.06 12.92
CA ASP A 936 14.31 -1.45 11.97
C ASP A 936 15.15 -0.38 12.65
N LEU A 937 16.45 -0.64 12.75
CA LEU A 937 17.44 0.31 13.24
C LEU A 937 18.45 0.62 12.14
N GLU A 938 18.48 1.88 11.71
CA GLU A 938 19.48 2.39 10.78
C GLU A 938 20.29 3.51 11.45
N VAL A 939 21.62 3.35 11.46
CA VAL A 939 22.58 4.34 11.93
C VAL A 939 23.62 4.55 10.85
N TRP A 940 23.68 5.73 10.25
CA TRP A 940 24.52 6.00 9.10
C TRP A 940 25.26 7.34 9.20
N ASP A 941 26.54 7.41 8.84
CA ASP A 941 27.34 8.65 8.88
C ASP A 941 27.37 9.32 10.28
N CYS A 942 27.23 8.55 11.36
CA CYS A 942 27.33 9.04 12.74
C CYS A 942 28.77 8.93 13.27
N SER A 943 29.61 9.91 12.90
CA SER A 943 31.06 9.85 13.12
C SER A 943 31.49 9.90 14.59
N ASN A 944 30.75 10.60 15.45
CA ASN A 944 31.07 10.74 16.87
C ASN A 944 30.56 9.58 17.73
N LEU A 945 29.67 8.74 17.19
CA LEU A 945 28.98 7.72 17.96
C LEU A 945 29.97 6.63 18.39
N VAL A 946 30.19 6.51 19.70
CA VAL A 946 31.14 5.56 20.28
C VAL A 946 30.47 4.25 20.68
N GLU A 947 29.21 4.29 21.10
CA GLU A 947 28.47 3.11 21.57
C GLU A 947 26.97 3.21 21.31
N ILE A 948 26.35 2.04 21.07
CA ILE A 948 24.89 1.87 21.06
C ILE A 948 24.53 1.00 22.27
N GLN A 949 24.15 1.63 23.38
CA GLN A 949 23.84 0.91 24.61
C GLN A 949 22.53 0.14 24.49
N GLY A 950 22.48 -1.04 25.12
CA GLY A 950 21.26 -1.84 25.22
C GLY A 950 20.86 -2.56 23.93
N LEU A 951 21.72 -2.61 22.90
CA LEU A 951 21.43 -3.29 21.63
C LEU A 951 21.05 -4.77 21.85
N GLY A 952 21.82 -5.52 22.63
CA GLY A 952 21.48 -6.91 23.00
C GLY A 952 20.29 -7.06 23.95
N GLY A 953 19.81 -5.95 24.51
CA GLY A 953 18.61 -5.88 25.36
C GLY A 953 17.34 -5.53 24.60
N ILE A 954 17.46 -5.00 23.36
CA ILE A 954 16.33 -4.91 22.42
C ILE A 954 15.83 -6.34 22.27
N GLY A 955 14.61 -6.61 22.75
CA GLY A 955 14.11 -7.97 22.94
C GLY A 955 14.58 -8.91 21.83
N ARG A 956 15.18 -10.06 22.21
CA ARG A 956 15.90 -10.98 21.29
C ARG A 956 15.19 -11.28 19.97
N GLU A 957 13.87 -11.14 19.95
CA GLU A 957 12.98 -11.44 18.84
C GLU A 957 12.42 -10.21 18.07
N SER A 958 12.80 -8.96 18.41
CA SER A 958 12.16 -7.77 17.81
C SER A 958 12.89 -7.19 16.60
N LEU A 959 14.23 -7.06 16.68
CA LEU A 959 15.00 -6.36 15.65
C LEU A 959 15.24 -7.25 14.43
N SER A 960 14.65 -6.89 13.30
CA SER A 960 14.71 -7.65 12.05
C SER A 960 15.75 -7.11 11.07
N ARG A 961 16.01 -5.80 11.08
CA ARG A 961 17.02 -5.15 10.24
C ARG A 961 17.90 -4.22 11.05
N LEU A 962 19.21 -4.41 10.92
CA LEU A 962 20.23 -3.56 11.52
C LEU A 962 21.19 -3.09 10.43
N LYS A 963 21.22 -1.77 10.21
CA LYS A 963 22.12 -1.14 9.23
C LYS A 963 23.00 -0.14 9.96
N ILE A 964 24.30 -0.39 9.98
CA ILE A 964 25.30 0.50 10.55
C ILE A 964 26.31 0.83 9.47
N GLY A 965 26.42 2.11 9.10
CA GLY A 965 27.31 2.55 8.04
C GLY A 965 28.09 3.81 8.37
N ARG A 966 29.39 3.85 8.05
CA ARG A 966 30.25 5.03 8.19
C ARG A 966 30.23 5.63 9.61
N CYS A 967 30.31 4.76 10.61
CA CYS A 967 30.44 5.14 12.02
C CYS A 967 31.85 4.76 12.51
N PRO A 968 32.87 5.60 12.27
CA PRO A 968 34.26 5.28 12.58
C PRO A 968 34.57 5.15 14.07
N ASN A 969 33.83 5.74 15.00
CA ASN A 969 34.21 5.63 16.43
C ASN A 969 33.43 4.56 17.20
N LEU A 970 32.53 3.83 16.53
CA LEU A 970 31.65 2.88 17.17
C LEU A 970 32.43 1.63 17.61
N ALA A 971 32.61 1.46 18.92
CA ALA A 971 33.24 0.27 19.51
C ALA A 971 32.34 -0.97 19.35
N ASP A 972 32.92 -2.17 19.51
CA ASP A 972 32.21 -3.45 19.40
C ASP A 972 30.88 -3.38 20.15
N SER A 973 29.79 -3.55 19.40
CA SER A 973 28.44 -3.49 19.96
C SER A 973 28.15 -4.80 20.69
N ASP A 974 28.32 -4.79 22.01
CA ASP A 974 27.94 -5.89 22.88
C ASP A 974 26.49 -6.33 22.62
N GLY A 975 26.31 -7.60 22.31
CA GLY A 975 25.00 -8.23 22.18
C GLY A 975 24.45 -8.37 20.76
N LEU A 976 25.22 -8.11 19.70
CA LEU A 976 24.83 -8.49 18.33
C LEU A 976 24.41 -9.96 18.22
N GLN A 977 25.15 -10.84 18.89
CA GLN A 977 24.90 -12.28 18.97
C GLN A 977 23.58 -12.64 19.67
N LEU A 978 22.96 -11.70 20.39
CA LEU A 978 21.68 -11.89 21.08
C LEU A 978 20.47 -11.56 20.19
N LEU A 979 20.69 -10.94 19.03
CA LEU A 979 19.65 -10.49 18.09
C LEU A 979 19.15 -11.63 17.18
N VAL A 980 18.65 -12.71 17.76
CA VAL A 980 18.32 -13.95 17.02
C VAL A 980 17.22 -13.78 15.95
N ALA A 981 16.41 -12.72 16.00
CA ALA A 981 15.42 -12.39 14.96
C ALA A 981 15.98 -11.60 13.76
N LEU A 982 17.28 -11.25 13.78
CA LEU A 982 17.88 -10.43 12.73
C LEU A 982 17.87 -11.18 11.39
N GLU A 983 17.21 -10.58 10.38
CA GLU A 983 17.15 -11.10 9.01
C GLU A 983 18.16 -10.41 8.09
N GLU A 984 18.44 -9.12 8.32
CA GLU A 984 19.40 -8.32 7.55
C GLU A 984 20.39 -7.62 8.49
N LEU A 985 21.67 -7.89 8.30
CA LEU A 985 22.77 -7.20 8.94
C LEU A 985 23.66 -6.54 7.88
N LEU A 986 23.69 -5.21 7.89
CA LEU A 986 24.57 -4.42 7.02
C LEU A 986 25.54 -3.62 7.87
N LEU A 987 26.83 -3.92 7.72
CA LEU A 987 27.95 -3.16 8.25
C LEU A 987 28.78 -2.62 7.08
N TYR A 988 28.82 -1.29 6.93
CA TYR A 988 29.53 -0.62 5.84
C TYR A 988 30.50 0.43 6.38
N GLN A 989 31.78 0.40 6.01
CA GLN A 989 32.75 1.39 6.50
C GLN A 989 33.55 1.95 5.31
N GLN A 990 33.53 3.26 5.05
CA GLN A 990 34.45 3.84 4.07
C GLN A 990 35.74 4.30 4.74
N SER A 991 36.88 3.82 4.24
CA SER A 991 38.15 4.53 4.46
C SER A 991 38.14 5.79 3.59
N PHE A 992 38.26 6.98 4.18
CA PHE A 992 38.50 8.21 3.42
C PHE A 992 39.87 8.14 2.73
N GLY A 993 39.86 7.78 1.44
CA GLY A 993 41.01 7.90 0.57
C GLY A 993 41.05 9.30 -0.07
N GLY A 994 41.75 10.24 0.59
CA GLY A 994 42.27 11.45 -0.06
C GLY A 994 41.88 12.78 0.58
N MET A 995 42.73 13.30 1.47
CA MET A 995 43.13 14.71 1.54
C MET A 995 44.35 14.88 2.46
N GLN A 996 45.25 15.77 2.05
CA GLN A 996 46.59 15.98 2.60
C GLN A 996 46.60 16.59 4.01
N SER A 997 47.64 16.21 4.78
CA SER A 997 48.19 16.85 5.98
C SER A 997 47.19 17.27 7.08
N LEU A 998 47.11 16.47 8.14
CA LEU A 998 47.14 17.00 9.49
C LEU A 998 47.84 16.01 10.42
N ASN A 999 49.01 16.46 10.87
CA ASN A 999 49.85 15.80 11.85
C ASN A 999 49.15 15.93 13.22
N LEU A 1000 48.43 14.88 13.63
CA LEU A 1000 48.02 14.67 15.02
C LEU A 1000 48.40 13.25 15.41
N SER A 1001 49.63 13.12 15.92
CA SER A 1001 50.18 11.92 16.53
C SER A 1001 49.54 11.67 17.90
N GLY A 1002 48.28 11.23 17.89
CA GLY A 1002 47.52 10.85 19.08
C GLY A 1002 46.02 10.89 18.79
N LEU A 1003 45.35 9.73 18.87
CA LEU A 1003 43.92 9.49 18.55
C LEU A 1003 43.53 9.57 17.06
N VAL A 1004 43.72 8.48 16.31
CA VAL A 1004 42.81 8.08 15.22
C VAL A 1004 42.83 6.54 15.06
N ASN A 1005 42.26 5.81 16.03
CA ASN A 1005 41.75 4.46 15.80
C ASN A 1005 40.24 4.60 15.61
N GLY A 1006 39.83 5.03 14.41
CA GLY A 1006 38.42 5.22 14.05
C GLY A 1006 37.97 4.12 13.08
N CYS A 1007 37.55 2.97 13.62
CA CYS A 1007 36.97 1.76 12.99
C CYS A 1007 37.67 1.24 11.74
N THR A 1008 38.98 1.20 11.82
CA THR A 1008 39.82 0.11 11.28
C THR A 1008 39.89 -1.06 12.28
N SER A 1009 38.98 -1.17 13.25
CA SER A 1009 39.20 -1.93 14.48
C SER A 1009 38.50 -3.29 14.56
N ILE A 1010 37.44 -3.56 13.78
CA ILE A 1010 36.78 -4.89 13.79
C ILE A 1010 37.71 -5.89 13.09
N GLN A 1011 38.64 -6.44 13.86
CA GLN A 1011 39.55 -7.50 13.42
C GLN A 1011 38.82 -8.85 13.40
N GLN A 1012 37.81 -8.99 14.26
CA GLN A 1012 36.99 -10.19 14.44
C GLN A 1012 35.55 -9.76 14.74
N LEU A 1013 34.58 -10.42 14.12
CA LEU A 1013 33.17 -10.30 14.53
C LEU A 1013 32.90 -11.20 15.74
N PRO A 1014 31.91 -10.88 16.60
CA PRO A 1014 31.42 -11.82 17.59
C PRO A 1014 30.90 -13.09 16.89
N ASP A 1015 30.86 -14.21 17.62
CA ASP A 1015 30.31 -15.47 17.10
C ASP A 1015 28.85 -15.26 16.68
N LEU A 1016 28.60 -15.30 15.37
CA LEU A 1016 27.28 -15.07 14.78
C LEU A 1016 26.42 -16.34 14.73
N SER A 1017 26.90 -17.48 15.26
CA SER A 1017 26.25 -18.78 15.07
C SER A 1017 24.82 -18.89 15.60
N GLU A 1018 24.42 -18.00 16.51
CA GLU A 1018 23.04 -17.93 17.04
C GLU A 1018 22.07 -17.17 16.12
N LEU A 1019 22.56 -16.43 15.11
CA LEU A 1019 21.75 -15.63 14.18
C LEU A 1019 21.12 -16.47 13.06
N ARG A 1020 20.47 -17.58 13.41
CA ARG A 1020 19.99 -18.59 12.44
C ARG A 1020 18.92 -18.09 11.46
N ASN A 1021 18.30 -16.95 11.74
CA ASN A 1021 17.33 -16.29 10.88
C ASN A 1021 17.96 -15.31 9.87
N LEU A 1022 19.27 -15.06 9.95
CA LEU A 1022 19.97 -14.12 9.09
C LEU A 1022 19.93 -14.61 7.64
N LYS A 1023 19.35 -13.81 6.77
CA LYS A 1023 19.25 -14.08 5.32
C LYS A 1023 20.29 -13.28 4.55
N GLU A 1024 20.70 -12.15 5.09
CA GLU A 1024 21.64 -11.24 4.42
C GLU A 1024 22.69 -10.73 5.40
N LEU A 1025 23.96 -10.96 5.06
CA LEU A 1025 25.12 -10.47 5.79
C LEU A 1025 25.98 -9.65 4.83
N HIS A 1026 25.94 -8.33 5.00
CA HIS A 1026 26.67 -7.39 4.18
C HIS A 1026 27.78 -6.73 5.00
N LEU A 1027 29.02 -7.09 4.73
CA LEU A 1027 30.24 -6.61 5.37
C LEU A 1027 31.12 -5.97 4.29
N SER A 1028 30.88 -4.70 4.00
CA SER A 1028 31.54 -4.03 2.87
C SER A 1028 32.61 -3.05 3.36
N ASP A 1029 33.80 -3.16 2.77
CA ASP A 1029 34.96 -2.31 3.05
C ASP A 1029 35.44 -2.38 4.53
N CYS A 1030 35.24 -3.54 5.16
CA CYS A 1030 35.82 -3.89 6.47
C CYS A 1030 37.29 -4.31 6.30
N GLN A 1031 38.19 -3.34 6.14
CA GLN A 1031 39.57 -3.61 5.70
C GLN A 1031 40.43 -4.41 6.67
N SER A 1032 40.17 -4.32 7.98
CA SER A 1032 40.95 -5.00 9.03
C SER A 1032 40.39 -6.35 9.47
N LEU A 1033 39.25 -6.78 8.91
CA LEU A 1033 38.61 -8.04 9.28
C LEU A 1033 39.49 -9.22 8.83
N ILE A 1034 39.96 -10.02 9.78
CA ILE A 1034 40.88 -11.13 9.52
C ILE A 1034 40.12 -12.47 9.51
N HIS A 1035 39.18 -12.64 10.43
CA HIS A 1035 38.44 -13.88 10.65
C HIS A 1035 36.94 -13.66 10.72
N LEU A 1036 36.19 -14.63 10.20
CA LEU A 1036 34.74 -14.74 10.29
C LEU A 1036 34.40 -16.01 11.07
N ALA A 1037 33.81 -15.88 12.25
CA ALA A 1037 33.45 -17.01 13.11
C ALA A 1037 31.93 -17.23 13.15
N GLY A 1038 31.50 -18.49 13.12
CA GLY A 1038 30.09 -18.87 13.31
C GLY A 1038 29.21 -18.73 12.06
N ILE A 1039 29.74 -18.21 10.94
CA ILE A 1039 29.00 -18.06 9.68
C ILE A 1039 28.59 -19.43 9.13
N GLU A 1040 29.40 -20.47 9.32
CA GLU A 1040 29.14 -21.82 8.83
C GLU A 1040 27.84 -22.46 9.36
N ARG A 1041 27.23 -21.87 10.40
CA ARG A 1041 25.95 -22.30 11.01
C ARG A 1041 24.74 -21.47 10.56
N LEU A 1042 24.93 -20.48 9.69
CA LEU A 1042 23.87 -19.58 9.21
C LEU A 1042 23.06 -20.20 8.06
N GLU A 1043 22.37 -21.31 8.32
CA GLU A 1043 21.68 -22.11 7.29
C GLU A 1043 20.63 -21.32 6.47
N SER A 1044 20.08 -20.23 7.00
CA SER A 1044 19.12 -19.36 6.31
C SER A 1044 19.76 -18.31 5.39
N LEU A 1045 21.09 -18.19 5.37
CA LEU A 1045 21.80 -17.12 4.66
C LEU A 1045 21.65 -17.28 3.15
N GLN A 1046 21.16 -16.23 2.49
CA GLN A 1046 20.93 -16.12 1.05
C GLN A 1046 21.97 -15.23 0.38
N ARG A 1047 22.42 -14.16 1.07
CA ARG A 1047 23.45 -13.24 0.54
C ARG A 1047 24.58 -13.05 1.55
N LEU A 1048 25.79 -13.37 1.14
CA LEU A 1048 27.02 -13.08 1.86
C LEU A 1048 27.86 -12.11 1.02
N LEU A 1049 27.89 -10.84 1.41
CA LEU A 1049 28.62 -9.80 0.70
C LEU A 1049 29.79 -9.30 1.55
N LEU A 1050 31.01 -9.56 1.10
CA LEU A 1050 32.29 -9.23 1.73
C LEU A 1050 33.20 -8.35 0.83
N PRO A 1051 32.68 -7.44 -0.03
CA PRO A 1051 33.55 -6.74 -0.97
C PRO A 1051 34.51 -5.80 -0.23
N ARG A 1052 35.76 -5.77 -0.69
CA ARG A 1052 36.87 -4.94 -0.17
C ARG A 1052 37.31 -5.28 1.27
N CYS A 1053 36.99 -6.47 1.77
CA CYS A 1053 37.57 -7.00 3.02
C CYS A 1053 39.01 -7.50 2.78
N ARG A 1054 39.98 -6.58 2.78
CA ARG A 1054 41.34 -6.83 2.29
C ARG A 1054 42.18 -7.77 3.15
N SER A 1055 41.95 -7.84 4.46
CA SER A 1055 42.75 -8.65 5.39
C SER A 1055 42.25 -10.09 5.59
N ILE A 1056 41.14 -10.46 4.96
CA ILE A 1056 40.62 -11.84 5.03
C ILE A 1056 41.54 -12.74 4.22
N THR A 1057 42.20 -13.69 4.91
CA THR A 1057 43.13 -14.64 4.29
C THR A 1057 42.47 -15.96 3.89
N LYS A 1058 41.45 -16.37 4.66
CA LYS A 1058 40.65 -17.60 4.47
C LYS A 1058 39.22 -17.38 4.94
N LEU A 1059 38.29 -18.14 4.36
CA LEU A 1059 36.88 -18.22 4.80
C LEU A 1059 36.65 -19.50 5.62
N PRO A 1060 35.66 -19.51 6.54
CA PRO A 1060 35.18 -20.76 7.13
C PRO A 1060 34.56 -21.66 6.06
N ASN A 1061 34.45 -22.96 6.33
CA ASN A 1061 33.83 -23.91 5.42
C ASN A 1061 32.36 -23.55 5.18
N LEU A 1062 32.03 -23.11 3.95
CA LEU A 1062 30.70 -22.62 3.58
C LEU A 1062 29.71 -23.74 3.22
N SER A 1063 30.10 -25.02 3.25
CA SER A 1063 29.26 -26.15 2.80
C SER A 1063 27.91 -26.29 3.52
N GLY A 1064 27.77 -25.72 4.72
CA GLY A 1064 26.50 -25.65 5.46
C GLY A 1064 25.48 -24.65 4.89
N LEU A 1065 25.89 -23.69 4.06
CA LEU A 1065 25.07 -22.56 3.60
C LEU A 1065 24.23 -22.90 2.36
N ARG A 1066 23.43 -23.97 2.41
CA ARG A 1066 22.71 -24.53 1.24
C ARG A 1066 21.73 -23.57 0.55
N ASN A 1067 21.30 -22.52 1.23
CA ASN A 1067 20.39 -21.49 0.71
C ASN A 1067 21.11 -20.28 0.12
N LEU A 1068 22.46 -20.25 0.09
CA LEU A 1068 23.23 -19.11 -0.38
C LEU A 1068 23.07 -18.93 -1.89
N GLU A 1069 22.55 -17.78 -2.31
CA GLU A 1069 22.32 -17.39 -3.71
C GLU A 1069 23.41 -16.43 -4.23
N THR A 1070 23.97 -15.59 -3.35
CA THR A 1070 25.02 -14.63 -3.69
C THR A 1070 26.20 -14.75 -2.73
N LEU A 1071 27.40 -14.95 -3.30
CA LEU A 1071 28.68 -14.82 -2.60
C LEU A 1071 29.53 -13.75 -3.30
N ASP A 1072 29.70 -12.61 -2.65
CA ASP A 1072 30.54 -11.51 -3.14
C ASP A 1072 31.78 -11.35 -2.26
N LEU A 1073 32.95 -11.54 -2.83
CA LEU A 1073 34.27 -11.48 -2.21
C LEU A 1073 35.19 -10.53 -3.00
N GLN A 1074 34.63 -9.66 -3.85
CA GLN A 1074 35.42 -8.81 -4.72
C GLN A 1074 36.43 -7.97 -3.92
N ARG A 1075 37.68 -7.88 -4.38
CA ARG A 1075 38.79 -7.14 -3.76
C ARG A 1075 39.22 -7.64 -2.37
N CYS A 1076 38.96 -8.92 -2.05
CA CYS A 1076 39.62 -9.62 -0.94
C CYS A 1076 41.04 -10.04 -1.36
N VAL A 1077 41.98 -9.08 -1.33
CA VAL A 1077 43.30 -9.23 -1.97
C VAL A 1077 44.21 -10.27 -1.31
N GLU A 1078 44.08 -10.51 0.00
CA GLU A 1078 44.86 -11.51 0.75
C GLU A 1078 44.20 -12.90 0.78
N LEU A 1079 43.00 -13.06 0.20
CA LEU A 1079 42.28 -14.33 0.18
C LEU A 1079 43.05 -15.34 -0.67
N THR A 1080 43.42 -16.48 -0.08
CA THR A 1080 44.29 -17.49 -0.72
C THR A 1080 43.51 -18.63 -1.35
N GLU A 1081 42.39 -19.02 -0.76
CA GLU A 1081 41.54 -20.15 -1.18
C GLU A 1081 40.08 -19.90 -0.81
N VAL A 1082 39.17 -20.58 -1.52
CA VAL A 1082 37.72 -20.55 -1.28
C VAL A 1082 37.22 -22.00 -1.20
N GLU A 1083 37.16 -22.52 0.02
CA GLU A 1083 36.72 -23.89 0.30
C GLU A 1083 35.20 -23.98 0.56
N GLY A 1084 34.62 -25.16 0.34
CA GLY A 1084 33.22 -25.44 0.70
C GLY A 1084 32.16 -24.84 -0.22
N VAL A 1085 32.54 -24.27 -1.38
CA VAL A 1085 31.58 -23.77 -2.39
C VAL A 1085 31.01 -24.86 -3.29
N GLU A 1086 31.71 -25.99 -3.44
CA GLU A 1086 31.33 -27.12 -4.31
C GLU A 1086 29.92 -27.72 -4.06
N GLY A 1087 29.36 -27.52 -2.86
CA GLY A 1087 28.03 -27.98 -2.47
C GLY A 1087 26.93 -26.91 -2.41
N LEU A 1088 27.20 -25.67 -2.86
CA LEU A 1088 26.24 -24.56 -2.80
C LEU A 1088 25.28 -24.54 -3.99
N GLU A 1089 24.41 -25.55 -4.09
CA GLU A 1089 23.51 -25.76 -5.24
C GLU A 1089 22.58 -24.57 -5.55
N SER A 1090 22.27 -23.71 -4.57
CA SER A 1090 21.43 -22.53 -4.74
C SER A 1090 22.18 -21.29 -5.28
N LEU A 1091 23.51 -21.35 -5.38
CA LEU A 1091 24.35 -20.20 -5.72
C LEU A 1091 24.13 -19.75 -7.17
N ARG A 1092 23.81 -18.47 -7.36
CA ARG A 1092 23.57 -17.82 -8.67
C ARG A 1092 24.66 -16.82 -9.03
N TRP A 1093 25.24 -16.14 -8.04
CA TRP A 1093 26.30 -15.16 -8.25
C TRP A 1093 27.52 -15.48 -7.38
N LEU A 1094 28.65 -15.73 -8.04
CA LEU A 1094 29.96 -15.89 -7.40
C LEU A 1094 30.91 -14.81 -7.91
N LEU A 1095 31.21 -13.83 -7.06
CA LEU A 1095 31.98 -12.64 -7.43
C LEU A 1095 33.28 -12.58 -6.63
N LEU A 1096 34.42 -12.74 -7.28
CA LEU A 1096 35.77 -12.78 -6.69
C LEU A 1096 36.75 -11.83 -7.41
N SER A 1097 36.25 -10.83 -8.15
CA SER A 1097 37.14 -9.97 -8.93
C SER A 1097 38.16 -9.24 -8.04
N GLU A 1098 39.40 -9.12 -8.51
CA GLU A 1098 40.55 -8.56 -7.80
C GLU A 1098 40.97 -9.34 -6.54
N CYS A 1099 40.60 -10.62 -6.39
CA CYS A 1099 41.15 -11.54 -5.40
C CYS A 1099 42.54 -12.05 -5.83
N ARG A 1100 43.55 -11.19 -5.71
CA ARG A 1100 44.87 -11.38 -6.33
C ARG A 1100 45.69 -12.55 -5.76
N SER A 1101 45.42 -12.98 -4.52
CA SER A 1101 46.16 -14.08 -3.88
C SER A 1101 45.56 -15.47 -4.12
N VAL A 1102 44.36 -15.55 -4.70
CA VAL A 1102 43.73 -16.85 -5.02
C VAL A 1102 44.48 -17.52 -6.16
N THR A 1103 44.98 -18.73 -5.92
CA THR A 1103 45.77 -19.50 -6.91
C THR A 1103 44.97 -20.60 -7.60
N LYS A 1104 43.97 -21.15 -6.90
CA LYS A 1104 43.04 -22.19 -7.36
C LYS A 1104 41.65 -21.99 -6.75
N LEU A 1105 40.64 -22.50 -7.42
CA LEU A 1105 39.27 -22.63 -6.91
C LEU A 1105 38.95 -24.13 -6.72
N THR A 1106 38.00 -24.45 -5.83
CA THR A 1106 37.44 -25.80 -5.72
C THR A 1106 36.63 -26.16 -6.98
N ASN A 1107 36.37 -27.44 -7.20
CA ASN A 1107 35.65 -27.90 -8.39
C ASN A 1107 34.21 -27.34 -8.39
N LEU A 1108 33.89 -26.54 -9.42
CA LEU A 1108 32.63 -25.80 -9.51
C LEU A 1108 31.50 -26.57 -10.21
N SER A 1109 31.74 -27.82 -10.65
CA SER A 1109 30.78 -28.59 -11.47
C SER A 1109 29.43 -28.86 -10.79
N GLY A 1110 29.37 -28.80 -9.46
CA GLY A 1110 28.13 -28.93 -8.68
C GLY A 1110 27.21 -27.70 -8.73
N LEU A 1111 27.70 -26.52 -9.17
CA LEU A 1111 26.99 -25.24 -9.13
C LEU A 1111 26.06 -25.02 -10.33
N LYS A 1112 25.12 -25.93 -10.56
CA LYS A 1112 24.25 -25.96 -11.75
C LYS A 1112 23.36 -24.73 -11.94
N ASN A 1113 23.06 -24.00 -10.87
CA ASN A 1113 22.24 -22.78 -10.88
C ASN A 1113 23.06 -21.49 -10.99
N LEU A 1114 24.39 -21.56 -11.10
CA LEU A 1114 25.25 -20.37 -11.18
C LEU A 1114 24.98 -19.61 -12.48
N GLU A 1115 24.52 -18.37 -12.36
CA GLU A 1115 24.19 -17.49 -13.49
C GLU A 1115 25.36 -16.56 -13.84
N THR A 1116 26.18 -16.14 -12.87
CA THR A 1116 27.33 -15.25 -13.07
C THR A 1116 28.54 -15.69 -12.26
N LEU A 1117 29.69 -15.82 -12.94
CA LEU A 1117 31.00 -16.06 -12.35
C LEU A 1117 31.95 -14.90 -12.71
N HIS A 1118 32.35 -14.11 -11.73
CA HIS A 1118 33.21 -12.95 -11.92
C HIS A 1118 34.56 -13.11 -11.22
N LEU A 1119 35.61 -13.33 -12.00
CA LEU A 1119 36.98 -13.62 -11.56
C LEU A 1119 38.01 -12.60 -12.07
N SER A 1120 37.56 -11.48 -12.65
CA SER A 1120 38.44 -10.46 -13.25
C SER A 1120 39.55 -10.02 -12.29
N GLU A 1121 40.78 -9.86 -12.76
CA GLU A 1121 41.98 -9.49 -11.99
C GLU A 1121 42.40 -10.48 -10.89
N CYS A 1122 41.94 -11.74 -10.93
CA CYS A 1122 42.55 -12.83 -10.17
C CYS A 1122 43.89 -13.26 -10.81
N VAL A 1123 44.91 -12.41 -10.67
CA VAL A 1123 46.16 -12.50 -11.43
C VAL A 1123 46.97 -13.78 -11.19
N ASN A 1124 46.82 -14.43 -10.03
CA ASN A 1124 47.52 -15.66 -9.65
C ASN A 1124 46.70 -16.94 -9.90
N LEU A 1125 45.44 -16.82 -10.33
CA LEU A 1125 44.58 -17.96 -10.61
C LEU A 1125 45.10 -18.71 -11.84
N THR A 1126 45.34 -20.02 -11.69
CA THR A 1126 45.99 -20.86 -12.73
C THR A 1126 45.01 -21.69 -13.56
N GLU A 1127 43.90 -22.12 -12.97
CA GLU A 1127 42.86 -22.93 -13.60
C GLU A 1127 41.50 -22.64 -12.94
N VAL A 1128 40.41 -22.95 -13.65
CA VAL A 1128 39.04 -22.97 -13.11
C VAL A 1128 38.45 -24.34 -13.42
N GLU A 1129 38.46 -25.23 -12.43
CA GLU A 1129 37.99 -26.62 -12.59
C GLU A 1129 36.45 -26.71 -12.53
N GLY A 1130 35.86 -27.54 -13.40
CA GLY A 1130 34.42 -27.84 -13.38
C GLY A 1130 33.52 -26.78 -14.05
N VAL A 1131 34.09 -25.88 -14.86
CA VAL A 1131 33.32 -24.87 -15.61
C VAL A 1131 32.31 -25.53 -16.55
N GLU A 1132 32.62 -26.68 -17.14
CA GLU A 1132 31.72 -27.43 -18.02
C GLU A 1132 30.39 -27.86 -17.36
N GLY A 1133 30.32 -27.90 -16.02
CA GLY A 1133 29.12 -28.27 -15.26
C GLY A 1133 28.16 -27.11 -14.96
N LEU A 1134 28.50 -25.88 -15.34
CA LEU A 1134 27.73 -24.66 -14.98
C LEU A 1134 26.56 -24.40 -15.94
N GLU A 1135 25.60 -25.34 -16.00
CA GLU A 1135 24.48 -25.38 -16.97
C GLU A 1135 23.63 -24.09 -17.07
N SER A 1136 23.62 -23.25 -16.02
CA SER A 1136 22.84 -21.99 -15.99
C SER A 1136 23.65 -20.72 -16.22
N LEU A 1137 24.95 -20.83 -16.51
CA LEU A 1137 25.85 -19.68 -16.60
C LEU A 1137 25.49 -18.77 -17.78
N THR A 1138 25.25 -17.49 -17.49
CA THR A 1138 24.96 -16.45 -18.48
C THR A 1138 26.13 -15.49 -18.67
N ARG A 1139 26.96 -15.30 -17.62
CA ARG A 1139 28.11 -14.39 -17.66
C ARG A 1139 29.35 -15.00 -17.01
N LEU A 1140 30.45 -15.04 -17.77
CA LEU A 1140 31.76 -15.47 -17.33
C LEU A 1140 32.80 -14.37 -17.58
N GLN A 1141 33.35 -13.80 -16.50
CA GLN A 1141 34.25 -12.65 -16.55
C GLN A 1141 35.60 -13.00 -15.92
N LEU A 1142 36.66 -13.05 -16.72
CA LEU A 1142 38.02 -13.44 -16.38
C LEU A 1142 39.05 -12.39 -16.83
N TYR A 1143 38.62 -11.14 -17.00
CA TYR A 1143 39.47 -10.05 -17.48
C TYR A 1143 40.78 -9.99 -16.68
N ASN A 1144 41.93 -9.96 -17.35
CA ASN A 1144 43.26 -9.79 -16.76
C ASN A 1144 43.65 -10.88 -15.72
N CYS A 1145 43.11 -12.11 -15.85
CA CYS A 1145 43.59 -13.30 -15.12
C CYS A 1145 44.88 -13.84 -15.76
N ARG A 1146 46.02 -13.19 -15.49
CA ARG A 1146 47.27 -13.41 -16.24
C ARG A 1146 47.87 -14.82 -16.13
N SER A 1147 47.58 -15.53 -15.04
CA SER A 1147 48.16 -16.85 -14.77
C SER A 1147 47.34 -18.03 -15.28
N ILE A 1148 46.11 -17.80 -15.76
CA ILE A 1148 45.22 -18.89 -16.17
C ILE A 1148 45.76 -19.56 -17.45
N THR A 1149 45.95 -20.89 -17.40
CA THR A 1149 46.47 -21.68 -18.53
C THR A 1149 45.38 -22.45 -19.26
N GLU A 1150 44.29 -22.80 -18.58
CA GLU A 1150 43.18 -23.59 -19.09
C GLU A 1150 41.84 -23.20 -18.44
N LEU A 1151 40.73 -23.41 -19.17
CA LEU A 1151 39.37 -22.99 -18.78
C LEU A 1151 38.31 -24.12 -18.92
N GLY A 1152 38.73 -25.34 -19.26
CA GLY A 1152 37.79 -26.44 -19.57
C GLY A 1152 37.07 -26.30 -20.93
N ASN A 1153 36.11 -27.18 -21.19
CA ASN A 1153 35.29 -27.16 -22.41
C ASN A 1153 33.99 -26.40 -22.17
N LEU A 1154 33.76 -25.31 -22.92
CA LEU A 1154 32.59 -24.45 -22.72
C LEU A 1154 31.34 -24.92 -23.48
N SER A 1155 31.41 -26.01 -24.24
CA SER A 1155 30.33 -26.43 -25.15
C SER A 1155 28.99 -26.69 -24.46
N GLY A 1156 28.99 -27.11 -23.18
CA GLY A 1156 27.79 -27.33 -22.38
C GLY A 1156 27.11 -26.06 -21.84
N LEU A 1157 27.67 -24.86 -22.07
CA LEU A 1157 27.17 -23.59 -21.51
C LEU A 1157 26.16 -22.90 -22.44
N GLU A 1158 25.09 -23.59 -22.81
CA GLU A 1158 24.08 -23.13 -23.80
C GLU A 1158 23.41 -21.79 -23.47
N LYS A 1159 23.46 -21.35 -22.20
CA LYS A 1159 22.88 -20.08 -21.74
C LYS A 1159 23.87 -18.90 -21.70
N LEU A 1160 25.15 -19.13 -22.03
CA LEU A 1160 26.18 -18.10 -21.90
C LEU A 1160 25.95 -16.95 -22.89
N GLU A 1161 25.76 -15.74 -22.37
CA GLU A 1161 25.54 -14.52 -23.15
C GLU A 1161 26.79 -13.62 -23.17
N GLU A 1162 27.60 -13.62 -22.11
CA GLU A 1162 28.81 -12.80 -22.02
C GLU A 1162 30.04 -13.61 -21.59
N LEU A 1163 31.11 -13.51 -22.36
CA LEU A 1163 32.43 -14.07 -22.05
C LEU A 1163 33.51 -13.01 -22.20
N ASN A 1164 34.27 -12.76 -21.12
CA ASN A 1164 35.40 -11.85 -21.15
C ASN A 1164 36.66 -12.55 -20.62
N ILE A 1165 37.63 -12.78 -21.49
CA ILE A 1165 38.93 -13.40 -21.17
C ILE A 1165 40.08 -12.48 -21.60
N MET A 1166 39.80 -11.20 -21.86
CA MET A 1166 40.81 -10.23 -22.28
C MET A 1166 41.89 -10.09 -21.21
N GLY A 1167 43.17 -10.19 -21.60
CA GLY A 1167 44.29 -10.09 -20.64
C GLY A 1167 44.67 -11.41 -19.95
N CYS A 1168 44.03 -12.55 -20.27
CA CYS A 1168 44.47 -13.88 -19.87
C CYS A 1168 45.72 -14.31 -20.69
N THR A 1169 46.90 -13.85 -20.30
CA THR A 1169 48.11 -13.94 -21.14
C THR A 1169 48.69 -15.33 -21.34
N LYS A 1170 48.37 -16.29 -20.46
CA LYS A 1170 48.85 -17.69 -20.54
C LYS A 1170 47.81 -18.65 -21.15
N LEU A 1171 46.56 -18.20 -21.32
CA LEU A 1171 45.50 -19.00 -21.94
C LEU A 1171 45.68 -18.99 -23.45
N MET A 1172 46.00 -20.15 -24.03
CA MET A 1172 46.37 -20.28 -25.44
C MET A 1172 45.21 -20.75 -26.34
N GLU A 1173 44.28 -21.53 -25.79
CA GLU A 1173 43.13 -22.14 -26.48
C GLU A 1173 41.89 -22.13 -25.55
N VAL A 1174 40.70 -21.95 -26.12
CA VAL A 1174 39.40 -22.16 -25.46
C VAL A 1174 38.54 -23.05 -26.37
N ASN A 1175 37.99 -24.12 -25.82
CA ASN A 1175 37.19 -25.11 -26.53
C ASN A 1175 35.68 -24.87 -26.34
N GLY A 1176 34.86 -25.24 -27.33
CA GLY A 1176 33.39 -25.19 -27.27
C GLY A 1176 32.75 -23.84 -27.57
N LEU A 1177 33.52 -22.84 -28.04
CA LEU A 1177 32.99 -21.49 -28.38
C LEU A 1177 32.01 -21.50 -29.56
N ASP A 1178 32.11 -22.50 -30.44
CA ASP A 1178 31.26 -22.70 -31.60
C ASP A 1178 29.87 -23.27 -31.27
N GLU A 1179 29.65 -23.76 -30.05
CA GLU A 1179 28.35 -24.28 -29.60
C GLU A 1179 27.54 -23.25 -28.78
N LEU A 1180 28.10 -22.06 -28.51
CA LEU A 1180 27.48 -21.01 -27.70
C LEU A 1180 26.52 -20.11 -28.50
N GLU A 1181 25.33 -20.62 -28.83
CA GLU A 1181 24.35 -19.90 -29.68
C GLU A 1181 23.85 -18.57 -29.10
N LYS A 1182 23.79 -18.46 -27.77
CA LYS A 1182 23.28 -17.27 -27.07
C LYS A 1182 24.34 -16.23 -26.77
N LEU A 1183 25.60 -16.46 -27.12
CA LEU A 1183 26.69 -15.52 -26.86
C LEU A 1183 26.43 -14.21 -27.61
N ARG A 1184 26.52 -13.08 -26.90
CA ARG A 1184 26.28 -11.71 -27.40
C ARG A 1184 27.47 -10.79 -27.20
N TYR A 1185 28.27 -11.04 -26.17
CA TYR A 1185 29.45 -10.26 -25.83
C TYR A 1185 30.67 -11.17 -25.69
N LEU A 1186 31.72 -10.88 -26.47
CA LEU A 1186 32.98 -11.63 -26.43
C LEU A 1186 34.19 -10.69 -26.48
N ASP A 1187 35.00 -10.71 -25.43
CA ASP A 1187 36.28 -9.97 -25.37
C ASP A 1187 37.46 -10.94 -25.12
N MET A 1188 38.43 -10.93 -26.03
CA MET A 1188 39.55 -11.88 -26.05
C MET A 1188 40.90 -11.20 -26.36
N GLY A 1189 41.98 -11.74 -25.77
CA GLY A 1189 43.34 -11.19 -25.86
C GLY A 1189 44.16 -11.63 -27.09
N ARG A 1190 45.27 -10.91 -27.35
CA ARG A 1190 46.18 -11.00 -28.54
C ARG A 1190 46.79 -12.37 -28.83
N ARG A 1191 46.80 -13.29 -27.88
CA ARG A 1191 47.51 -14.58 -27.98
C ARG A 1191 46.59 -15.80 -28.07
N MET A 1192 45.27 -15.59 -28.05
CA MET A 1192 44.28 -16.66 -28.12
C MET A 1192 44.18 -17.25 -29.53
N ARG A 1193 44.23 -18.59 -29.62
CA ARG A 1193 43.85 -19.34 -30.82
C ARG A 1193 42.39 -19.78 -30.67
N VAL A 1194 41.56 -19.42 -31.64
CA VAL A 1194 40.17 -19.87 -31.74
C VAL A 1194 40.04 -20.75 -32.97
N LYS A 1195 39.61 -22.01 -32.79
CA LYS A 1195 39.48 -22.99 -33.89
C LYS A 1195 38.24 -22.69 -34.75
N TYR A 1196 37.11 -22.36 -34.12
CA TYR A 1196 35.83 -22.06 -34.78
C TYR A 1196 35.07 -21.01 -33.97
N LEU A 1197 34.54 -19.97 -34.63
CA LEU A 1197 33.58 -19.01 -34.08
C LEU A 1197 32.29 -19.22 -34.88
N ALA A 1198 31.21 -19.60 -34.20
CA ALA A 1198 29.95 -19.91 -34.88
C ALA A 1198 29.26 -18.67 -35.49
N LYS A 1199 28.32 -18.94 -36.41
CA LYS A 1199 27.39 -17.99 -37.03
C LYS A 1199 26.36 -17.45 -36.02
N SER A 1200 26.76 -16.94 -34.86
CA SER A 1200 25.81 -16.24 -33.98
C SER A 1200 25.47 -14.89 -34.61
N ALA A 1201 24.24 -14.75 -35.12
CA ALA A 1201 23.72 -13.49 -35.65
C ALA A 1201 23.46 -12.43 -34.55
N ALA A 1202 23.76 -12.75 -33.28
CA ALA A 1202 23.38 -11.96 -32.11
C ALA A 1202 24.55 -11.25 -31.39
N ILE A 1203 25.81 -11.46 -31.81
CA ILE A 1203 26.95 -10.79 -31.17
C ILE A 1203 27.07 -9.35 -31.70
N TYR A 1204 26.68 -8.38 -30.89
CA TYR A 1204 26.75 -6.96 -31.23
C TYR A 1204 28.07 -6.30 -30.78
N CYS A 1205 28.84 -6.94 -29.89
CA CYS A 1205 30.12 -6.43 -29.41
C CYS A 1205 31.18 -7.55 -29.40
N LEU A 1206 32.15 -7.44 -30.32
CA LEU A 1206 33.30 -8.34 -30.42
C LEU A 1206 34.58 -7.50 -30.36
N ARG A 1207 35.37 -7.69 -29.30
CA ARG A 1207 36.69 -7.07 -29.16
C ARG A 1207 37.77 -8.14 -29.25
N LEU A 1208 38.40 -8.20 -30.43
CA LEU A 1208 39.56 -9.03 -30.68
C LEU A 1208 40.78 -8.11 -30.68
N ALA A 1209 41.41 -7.92 -29.52
CA ALA A 1209 42.71 -7.31 -29.51
C ALA A 1209 43.69 -8.32 -30.13
N GLY A 1210 43.92 -8.31 -31.45
CA GLY A 1210 45.04 -8.98 -32.16
C GLY A 1210 45.14 -10.51 -32.13
N ALA A 1211 44.05 -11.27 -31.96
CA ALA A 1211 44.05 -12.73 -32.07
C ALA A 1211 44.39 -13.20 -33.51
N ALA A 1212 45.20 -14.26 -33.65
CA ALA A 1212 45.54 -14.84 -34.96
C ALA A 1212 44.52 -15.94 -35.34
N PRO A 1213 43.71 -15.78 -36.40
CA PRO A 1213 42.76 -16.80 -36.81
C PRO A 1213 43.50 -18.04 -37.33
N VAL A 1214 43.14 -19.21 -36.80
CA VAL A 1214 43.47 -20.49 -37.46
C VAL A 1214 42.50 -20.61 -38.63
N VAL A 1215 43.06 -20.77 -39.83
CA VAL A 1215 42.39 -20.68 -41.13
C VAL A 1215 41.02 -21.39 -41.18
N GLY A 1216 39.94 -20.58 -41.16
CA GLY A 1216 38.55 -21.00 -41.38
C GLY A 1216 37.67 -19.76 -41.60
N ARG A 1217 36.86 -19.75 -42.67
CA ARG A 1217 36.16 -18.56 -43.24
C ARG A 1217 35.43 -17.70 -42.18
N LEU A 1218 35.90 -16.47 -41.96
CA LEU A 1218 35.15 -15.39 -41.31
C LEU A 1218 34.16 -14.80 -42.34
N VAL A 1219 32.86 -15.04 -42.15
CA VAL A 1219 31.78 -14.36 -42.89
C VAL A 1219 31.51 -13.01 -42.22
N SER A 1220 31.31 -11.98 -43.03
CA SER A 1220 31.17 -10.56 -42.68
C SER A 1220 30.29 -10.26 -41.46
N TRP A 1221 30.85 -9.54 -40.48
CA TRP A 1221 30.10 -8.88 -39.42
C TRP A 1221 30.03 -7.39 -39.70
N GLY A 1222 28.83 -6.81 -39.69
CA GLY A 1222 28.61 -5.38 -39.89
C GLY A 1222 29.03 -4.60 -38.65
N ALA A 1223 30.23 -4.03 -38.66
CA ALA A 1223 30.69 -3.13 -37.60
C ALA A 1223 30.04 -1.74 -37.73
N ARG A 1224 29.33 -1.29 -36.69
CA ARG A 1224 29.23 0.14 -36.35
C ARG A 1224 30.20 0.38 -35.19
N SER A 1225 31.12 1.32 -35.40
CA SER A 1225 32.24 1.68 -34.51
C SER A 1225 31.79 2.21 -33.16
#